data_AF-A0A9W8K1V7-F1
#
_entry.id   AF-A0A9W8K1V7-F1
#
_cell.length_a   1.000
_cell.length_b   1.000
_cell.length_c   1.000
_cell.angle_alpha   90.00
_cell.angle_beta   90.00
_cell.angle_gamma   90.00
#
_symmetry.space_group_name_H-M   'P 1'
#
loop_
_entity.id
_entity.type
_entity.pdbx_description
1 polymer ?
#
loop_
_entity_poly.entity_id
_entity_poly.type
_entity_poly.pdbx_seq_one_letter_code
_entity_poly.pdbx_strand_id
1 'polypeptide(L)'
;MPEINREEAVRNMAAAARQVFGPDVVVETTPTGVRFPMGFGMAPGKPRTRRPGQGIVDDYLKNPTEGDAFLANATNDSFSRSMQAGLLRGRADKLVKAKDYGNAVRMYLSAAEKLCQGSLPTRRVRSKIYMDLELEWDAQDVMGCLTEAGATLVKMGKYAEALFWLCEALDTHRNMRFVSLKDKAAFDWFNSHIGTKQHFKQIYTTYDAIAEAYLKLGNTGTATYYQWQASVNSEPGNIPAEFQPDDLSDFKRECQKKVHKVLTYRHPDPKLAAKLEIVDPKSQVQGSWRRVEIKQSAPITSRMGAAVFVHKGYLYVAGGEKYQDGPYYRDFCRLKLSKPAKWEVLPSVPIPSSRLVSLMTFRMVVDSNDTAYYFTGCLDLSTYNIKTRKWGTFRTRSDPSWAYPHKQMHDQWQDSVVHCVNDKIYVFGGTTGASRLGTNLLLQLDLSTRVWRKLSGELFPKEPSLFCPGPRINASSWVSKEQDKIFIMYGDANRMSAKLSGQEPGATTTYAYDDLWSWDIREERWTRGKIVGNAPSPRTEMAAVYNPILDKVFTFGGYSPAVPTVHVGNNNELFGYSYYADTFICDFRPENAFVDKQKSAAGGSISPDHFPASWRQVLTRGFPTYRAQAHLLVDDQTGKTYLFSGYINTEFVPSRAKSFSRSFADLWELRLDIPGGNFDGVDLEEEARTARAGPWQRCFACGSAGPWKKCGGSCGGRVFFCGSDCLKDGWKEHKQNHNCRKV
;
A
#
# COMPACT_ATOMS: atom_id res chain seq x y z
N MET A 1 6.62 -22.50 19.83
CA MET A 1 7.59 -21.62 19.14
C MET A 1 8.80 -21.52 20.05
N PRO A 2 10.04 -21.76 19.59
CA PRO A 2 11.19 -21.51 20.45
C PRO A 2 11.28 -20.00 20.67
N GLU A 3 11.36 -19.56 21.93
CA GLU A 3 11.74 -18.19 22.26
C GLU A 3 13.13 -17.93 21.66
N ILE A 4 13.17 -17.18 20.56
CA ILE A 4 14.44 -16.78 19.94
C ILE A 4 14.92 -15.50 20.61
N ASN A 5 16.20 -15.52 20.97
CA ASN A 5 16.93 -14.46 21.63
C ASN A 5 16.89 -13.16 20.79
N ARG A 6 16.00 -12.24 21.19
CA ARG A 6 15.81 -10.92 20.58
C ARG A 6 17.10 -10.09 20.55
N GLU A 7 18.03 -10.34 21.47
CA GLU A 7 19.33 -9.69 21.56
C GLU A 7 20.27 -10.10 20.40
N GLU A 8 20.14 -11.31 19.87
CA GLU A 8 20.97 -11.77 18.75
C GLU A 8 20.59 -11.09 17.43
N ALA A 9 19.29 -10.95 17.14
CA ALA A 9 18.82 -10.24 15.96
C ALA A 9 19.23 -8.75 15.98
N VAL A 10 19.16 -8.14 17.16
CA VAL A 10 19.57 -6.75 17.36
C VAL A 10 21.09 -6.59 17.23
N ARG A 11 21.88 -7.56 17.72
CA ARG A 11 23.34 -7.61 17.49
C ARG A 11 23.69 -7.73 16.01
N ASN A 12 22.98 -8.56 15.24
CA ASN A 12 23.20 -8.70 13.80
C ASN A 12 22.85 -7.41 13.05
N MET A 13 21.76 -6.72 13.43
CA MET A 13 21.45 -5.39 12.89
C MET A 13 22.54 -4.36 13.23
N ALA A 14 23.16 -4.45 14.41
CA ALA A 14 24.25 -3.54 14.80
C ALA A 14 25.54 -3.82 14.04
N ALA A 15 25.85 -5.09 13.83
CA ALA A 15 26.96 -5.50 12.96
C ALA A 15 26.73 -5.05 11.51
N ALA A 16 25.53 -5.26 10.96
CA ALA A 16 25.17 -4.80 9.63
C ALA A 16 25.23 -3.27 9.51
N ALA A 17 24.76 -2.54 10.53
CA ALA A 17 24.90 -1.08 10.59
C ALA A 17 26.37 -0.67 10.58
N ARG A 18 27.24 -1.27 11.39
CA ARG A 18 28.69 -0.97 11.38
C ARG A 18 29.36 -1.35 10.06
N GLN A 19 28.89 -2.40 9.39
CA GLN A 19 29.38 -2.78 8.07
C GLN A 19 29.01 -1.75 6.99
N VAL A 20 27.78 -1.23 7.03
CA VAL A 20 27.27 -0.26 6.03
C VAL A 20 27.81 1.16 6.31
N PHE A 21 27.88 1.56 7.57
CA PHE A 21 28.17 2.95 7.97
C PHE A 21 29.60 3.18 8.45
N GLY A 22 30.38 2.11 8.67
CA GLY A 22 31.77 2.13 9.14
C GLY A 22 31.91 1.61 10.58
N PRO A 23 33.07 1.01 10.93
CA PRO A 23 33.27 0.37 12.24
C PRO A 23 33.19 1.37 13.41
N ASP A 24 33.54 2.63 13.18
CA ASP A 24 33.56 3.70 14.18
C ASP A 24 32.18 4.32 14.45
N VAL A 25 31.14 3.88 13.74
CA VAL A 25 29.80 4.40 13.93
C VAL A 25 29.23 3.94 15.27
N VAL A 26 28.77 4.90 16.08
CA VAL A 26 28.08 4.58 17.34
C VAL A 26 26.71 4.02 16.98
N VAL A 27 26.52 2.73 17.23
CA VAL A 27 25.24 2.04 17.07
C VAL A 27 24.77 1.59 18.44
N GLU A 28 23.60 2.09 18.83
CA GLU A 28 22.89 1.61 20.01
C GLU A 28 21.92 0.51 19.63
N THR A 29 21.93 -0.56 20.39
CA THR A 29 20.97 -1.66 20.27
C THR A 29 19.69 -1.33 21.02
N THR A 30 18.54 -1.37 20.36
CA THR A 30 17.22 -1.20 20.99
C THR A 30 16.50 -2.55 21.03
N PRO A 31 15.43 -2.72 21.85
CA PRO A 31 14.65 -3.95 21.83
C PRO A 31 14.07 -4.31 20.44
N THR A 32 13.94 -3.35 19.53
CA THR A 32 13.30 -3.53 18.21
C THR A 32 14.28 -3.44 17.03
N GLY A 33 15.54 -3.10 17.26
CA GLY A 33 16.53 -2.96 16.19
C GLY A 33 17.76 -2.17 16.62
N VAL A 34 18.23 -1.27 15.76
CA VAL A 34 19.39 -0.43 16.04
C VAL A 34 19.09 1.04 15.83
N ARG A 35 19.71 1.85 16.68
CA ARG A 35 19.67 3.31 16.70
C ARG A 35 21.07 3.86 16.42
N PHE A 36 21.11 5.07 15.88
CA PHE A 36 22.29 5.94 15.94
C PHE A 36 22.01 7.07 16.97
N PRO A 37 22.73 7.14 18.10
CA PRO A 37 22.43 8.09 19.20
C PRO A 37 22.61 9.55 18.78
N MET A 38 23.52 9.79 17.86
CA MET A 38 23.68 11.05 17.14
C MET A 38 23.31 10.76 15.70
N GLY A 39 22.44 11.58 15.08
CA GLY A 39 22.20 11.48 13.65
C GLY A 39 23.55 11.39 12.92
N PHE A 40 23.72 10.40 12.05
CA PHE A 40 25.00 10.18 11.37
C PHE A 40 25.47 11.48 10.72
N GLY A 41 26.66 11.97 11.10
CA GLY A 41 27.20 13.26 10.62
C GLY A 41 27.02 14.49 11.54
N MET A 42 26.36 14.37 12.70
CA MET A 42 26.33 15.44 13.71
C MET A 42 27.57 15.36 14.63
N ALA A 43 28.27 16.49 14.84
CA ALA A 43 29.38 16.57 15.80
C ALA A 43 28.89 16.38 17.25
N PRO A 44 29.69 15.81 18.16
CA PRO A 44 29.35 15.64 19.58
C PRO A 44 29.15 16.99 20.27
N GLY A 45 27.91 17.48 20.29
CA GLY A 45 27.50 18.68 21.02
C GLY A 45 26.26 18.38 21.87
N LYS A 46 26.12 19.09 23.01
CA LYS A 46 24.89 19.00 23.82
C LYS A 46 23.69 19.45 22.97
N PRO A 47 22.54 18.75 23.01
CA PRO A 47 21.35 19.17 22.28
C PRO A 47 20.94 20.59 22.71
N ARG A 48 20.72 21.49 21.75
CA ARG A 48 20.25 22.84 22.04
C ARG A 48 18.81 22.75 22.54
N THR A 49 18.57 23.22 23.76
CA THR A 49 17.23 23.18 24.38
C THR A 49 16.32 24.33 23.95
N ARG A 50 16.88 25.38 23.36
CA ARG A 50 16.14 26.53 22.81
C ARG A 50 16.64 26.87 21.42
N ARG A 51 15.70 27.23 20.55
CA ARG A 51 16.00 27.76 19.23
C ARG A 51 16.80 29.07 19.37
N PRO A 52 17.93 29.21 18.67
CA PRO A 52 18.62 30.49 18.56
C PRO A 52 17.67 31.58 18.07
N GLY A 53 17.62 32.71 18.77
CA GLY A 53 16.76 33.84 18.40
C GLY A 53 15.29 33.73 18.83
N GLN A 54 14.85 32.67 19.52
CA GLN A 54 13.44 32.54 19.95
C GLN A 54 12.93 33.76 20.73
N GLY A 55 13.75 34.33 21.63
CA GLY A 55 13.37 35.54 22.37
C GLY A 55 13.06 36.74 21.46
N ILE A 56 13.81 36.88 20.36
CA ILE A 56 13.58 37.93 19.37
C ILE A 56 12.25 37.69 18.64
N VAL A 57 11.89 36.43 18.36
CA VAL A 57 10.59 36.09 17.75
C VAL A 57 9.46 36.48 18.71
N ASP A 58 9.62 36.13 19.98
CA ASP A 58 8.64 36.39 21.02
C ASP A 58 8.43 37.91 21.22
N ASP A 59 9.48 38.71 21.11
CA ASP A 59 9.41 40.17 21.18
C ASP A 59 8.70 40.77 19.96
N TYR A 60 9.01 40.32 18.73
CA TYR A 60 8.28 40.73 17.53
C TYR A 60 6.81 40.27 17.53
N LEU A 61 6.49 39.16 18.20
CA LEU A 61 5.10 38.72 18.38
C LEU A 61 4.32 39.59 19.37
N LYS A 62 5.01 40.28 20.29
CA LYS A 62 4.44 41.27 21.22
C LYS A 62 4.38 42.68 20.62
N ASN A 63 5.27 43.01 19.68
CA ASN A 63 5.32 44.30 18.99
C ASN A 63 5.05 44.14 17.48
N PRO A 64 3.78 44.15 17.03
CA PRO A 64 3.41 43.87 15.64
C PRO A 64 4.07 44.81 14.62
N THR A 65 4.21 46.10 14.93
CA THR A 65 4.80 47.11 14.03
C THR A 65 6.27 46.81 13.73
N GLU A 66 7.05 46.49 14.75
CA GLU A 66 8.45 46.09 14.57
C GLU A 66 8.56 44.73 13.87
N GLY A 67 7.66 43.79 14.19
CA GLY A 67 7.59 42.52 13.49
C GLY A 67 7.26 42.65 12.00
N ASP A 68 6.38 43.59 11.62
CA ASP A 68 6.04 43.87 10.23
C ASP A 68 7.22 44.50 9.48
N ALA A 69 7.90 45.46 10.11
CA ALA A 69 9.14 46.02 9.57
C ALA A 69 10.21 44.94 9.38
N PHE A 70 10.33 44.01 10.31
CA PHE A 70 11.27 42.87 10.22
C PHE A 70 10.90 41.89 9.09
N LEU A 71 9.61 41.60 8.88
CA LEU A 71 9.16 40.75 7.77
C LEU A 71 9.34 41.42 6.40
N ALA A 72 9.19 42.74 6.34
CA ALA A 72 9.38 43.53 5.12
C ALA A 72 10.86 43.70 4.75
N ASN A 73 11.79 43.48 5.70
CA ASN A 73 13.21 43.57 5.43
C ASN A 73 13.66 42.44 4.47
N ALA A 74 14.39 42.82 3.42
CA ALA A 74 14.87 41.94 2.36
C ALA A 74 16.13 41.13 2.76
N THR A 75 16.47 41.05 4.04
CA THR A 75 17.61 40.24 4.52
C THR A 75 17.41 38.77 4.17
N ASN A 76 18.41 38.18 3.51
CA ASN A 76 18.39 36.80 3.03
C ASN A 76 19.53 35.96 3.63
N ASP A 77 19.94 36.25 4.86
CA ASP A 77 20.79 35.33 5.62
C ASP A 77 19.94 34.26 6.32
N SER A 78 20.57 33.13 6.67
CA SER A 78 19.86 31.98 7.23
C SER A 78 19.21 32.28 8.58
N PHE A 79 19.83 33.12 9.40
CA PHE A 79 19.32 33.45 10.72
C PHE A 79 18.06 34.32 10.60
N SER A 80 18.10 35.38 9.78
CA SER A 80 16.94 36.22 9.49
C SER A 80 15.77 35.42 8.91
N ARG A 81 16.03 34.50 7.97
CA ARG A 81 14.96 33.64 7.40
C ARG A 81 14.31 32.77 8.47
N SER A 82 15.11 32.12 9.31
CA SER A 82 14.64 31.27 10.40
C SER A 82 13.75 32.08 11.36
N MET A 83 14.20 33.27 11.72
CA MET A 83 13.45 34.22 12.56
C MET A 83 12.14 34.69 11.94
N GLN A 84 12.14 35.07 10.67
CA GLN A 84 10.94 35.50 9.94
C GLN A 84 9.93 34.36 9.82
N ALA A 85 10.39 33.13 9.55
CA ALA A 85 9.54 31.94 9.52
C ALA A 85 8.91 31.66 10.90
N GLY A 86 9.68 31.78 11.98
CA GLY A 86 9.18 31.66 13.35
C GLY A 86 8.10 32.69 13.68
N LEU A 87 8.29 33.95 13.28
CA LEU A 87 7.31 35.02 13.46
C LEU A 87 6.02 34.77 12.68
N LEU A 88 6.12 34.35 11.41
CA LEU A 88 4.97 33.97 10.58
C LEU A 88 4.20 32.81 11.21
N ARG A 89 4.89 31.75 11.65
CA ARG A 89 4.26 30.61 12.32
C ARG A 89 3.52 31.02 13.59
N GLY A 90 4.15 31.82 14.45
CA GLY A 90 3.50 32.29 15.69
C GLY A 90 2.27 33.17 15.45
N ARG A 91 2.27 33.96 14.37
CA ARG A 91 1.09 34.73 13.94
C ARG A 91 0.01 33.82 13.36
N ALA A 92 0.37 32.79 12.60
CA ALA A 92 -0.55 31.78 12.10
C ALA A 92 -1.26 31.05 13.26
N ASP A 93 -0.54 30.69 14.32
CA ASP A 93 -1.13 30.08 15.52
C ASP A 93 -2.19 30.98 16.17
N LYS A 94 -1.97 32.30 16.21
CA LYS A 94 -2.97 33.28 16.69
C LYS A 94 -4.20 33.31 15.78
N LEU A 95 -4.02 33.24 14.47
CA LEU A 95 -5.12 33.19 13.49
C LEU A 95 -5.95 31.90 13.63
N VAL A 96 -5.31 30.74 13.85
CA VAL A 96 -6.03 29.48 14.14
C VAL A 96 -6.91 29.62 15.39
N LYS A 97 -6.38 30.24 16.46
CA LYS A 97 -7.15 30.50 17.69
C LYS A 97 -8.32 31.45 17.44
N ALA A 98 -8.13 32.43 16.57
CA ALA A 98 -9.17 33.35 16.11
C ALA A 98 -10.15 32.73 15.08
N LYS A 99 -9.95 31.45 14.71
CA LYS A 99 -10.71 30.73 13.68
C LYS A 99 -10.59 31.31 12.26
N ASP A 100 -9.57 32.13 12.01
CA ASP A 100 -9.22 32.62 10.68
C ASP A 100 -8.30 31.62 9.97
N TYR A 101 -8.89 30.50 9.59
CA TYR A 101 -8.17 29.35 9.05
C TYR A 101 -7.52 29.63 7.69
N GLY A 102 -8.19 30.39 6.82
CA GLY A 102 -7.67 30.72 5.49
C GLY A 102 -6.39 31.54 5.54
N ASN A 103 -6.32 32.54 6.42
CA ASN A 103 -5.11 33.33 6.62
C ASN A 103 -4.02 32.54 7.36
N ALA A 104 -4.40 31.73 8.35
CA ALA A 104 -3.44 30.86 9.04
C ALA A 104 -2.71 29.92 8.08
N VAL A 105 -3.44 29.23 7.19
CA VAL A 105 -2.85 28.32 6.19
C VAL A 105 -1.87 29.05 5.29
N ARG A 106 -2.26 30.20 4.73
CA ARG A 106 -1.36 31.01 3.88
C ARG A 106 -0.08 31.40 4.61
N MET A 107 -0.19 31.74 5.89
CA MET A 107 0.92 32.19 6.70
C MET A 107 1.87 31.05 7.09
N TYR A 108 1.35 29.86 7.42
CA TYR A 108 2.18 28.66 7.60
C TYR A 108 2.94 28.29 6.32
N LEU A 109 2.26 28.28 5.17
CA LEU A 109 2.90 27.96 3.89
C LEU A 109 3.97 29.00 3.51
N SER A 110 3.70 30.28 3.76
CA SER A 110 4.69 31.35 3.57
C SER A 110 5.92 31.16 4.47
N ALA A 111 5.74 30.74 5.72
CA ALA A 111 6.85 30.42 6.62
C ALA A 111 7.71 29.26 6.08
N ALA A 112 7.07 28.20 5.58
CA ALA A 112 7.76 27.05 4.98
C ALA A 112 8.55 27.45 3.71
N GLU A 113 7.93 28.20 2.79
CA GLU A 113 8.60 28.68 1.57
C GLU A 113 9.79 29.59 1.88
N LYS A 114 9.68 30.42 2.93
CA LYS A 114 10.77 31.29 3.38
C LYS A 114 12.01 30.48 3.75
N LEU A 115 11.85 29.37 4.47
CA LEU A 115 12.95 28.46 4.84
C LEU A 115 13.51 27.71 3.63
N CYS A 116 12.61 27.19 2.78
CA CYS A 116 12.96 26.40 1.60
C CYS A 116 13.64 27.20 0.48
N GLN A 117 13.54 28.53 0.49
CA GLN A 117 14.07 29.41 -0.57
C GLN A 117 13.62 28.97 -1.97
N GLY A 118 12.42 28.42 -2.08
CA GLY A 118 11.90 27.80 -3.28
C GLY A 118 10.40 27.60 -3.18
N SER A 119 9.76 27.42 -4.33
CA SER A 119 8.32 27.18 -4.37
C SER A 119 8.02 25.76 -3.91
N LEU A 120 7.15 25.66 -2.92
CA LEU A 120 6.54 24.40 -2.53
C LEU A 120 5.26 24.20 -3.35
N PRO A 121 4.82 22.96 -3.59
CA PRO A 121 5.42 21.67 -3.22
C PRO A 121 6.53 21.23 -4.18
N THR A 122 7.24 20.19 -3.79
CA THR A 122 8.26 19.55 -4.63
C THR A 122 7.63 18.46 -5.52
N ARG A 123 8.03 18.40 -6.80
CA ARG A 123 7.48 17.41 -7.75
C ARG A 123 7.98 15.98 -7.49
N ARG A 124 9.17 15.84 -6.91
CA ARG A 124 9.84 14.54 -6.69
C ARG A 124 9.97 14.25 -5.21
N VAL A 125 9.88 12.96 -4.85
CA VAL A 125 10.06 12.49 -3.46
C VAL A 125 11.44 12.88 -2.93
N ARG A 126 12.50 12.78 -3.75
CA ARG A 126 13.84 13.27 -3.42
C ARG A 126 14.01 14.66 -4.05
N SER A 127 14.20 15.68 -3.21
CA SER A 127 14.21 17.08 -3.63
C SER A 127 15.33 17.86 -2.96
N LYS A 128 16.11 18.59 -3.76
CA LYS A 128 17.18 19.47 -3.26
C LYS A 128 16.64 20.57 -2.34
N ILE A 129 15.42 21.06 -2.59
CA ILE A 129 14.75 22.06 -1.74
C ILE A 129 14.66 21.60 -0.28
N TYR A 130 14.44 20.31 -0.03
CA TYR A 130 14.39 19.77 1.32
C TYR A 130 15.75 19.30 1.83
N MET A 131 16.61 18.79 0.94
CA MET A 131 17.93 18.30 1.33
C MET A 131 18.90 19.44 1.72
N ASP A 132 18.67 20.67 1.24
CA ASP A 132 19.48 21.84 1.58
C ASP A 132 19.08 22.50 2.92
N LEU A 133 18.03 22.01 3.59
CA LEU A 133 17.59 22.55 4.89
C LEU A 133 18.52 22.13 6.04
N GLU A 134 18.75 23.05 6.97
CA GLU A 134 19.37 22.74 8.26
C GLU A 134 18.46 21.78 9.03
N LEU A 135 19.02 20.67 9.51
CA LEU A 135 18.24 19.52 10.00
C LEU A 135 17.58 19.77 11.37
N GLU A 136 18.28 20.44 12.28
CA GLU A 136 17.89 20.61 13.69
C GLU A 136 16.64 21.47 13.83
N TRP A 137 16.55 22.58 13.09
CA TRP A 137 15.49 23.59 13.21
C TRP A 137 14.73 23.80 11.91
N ASP A 138 15.41 24.15 10.81
CA ASP A 138 14.72 24.62 9.60
C ASP A 138 13.86 23.50 8.97
N ALA A 139 14.40 22.28 8.86
CA ALA A 139 13.64 21.12 8.39
C ALA A 139 12.45 20.78 9.30
N GLN A 140 12.61 20.92 10.62
CA GLN A 140 11.54 20.66 11.59
C GLN A 140 10.45 21.72 11.55
N ASP A 141 10.81 22.97 11.25
CA ASP A 141 9.88 24.07 11.12
C ASP A 141 9.11 24.00 9.81
N VAL A 142 9.77 23.66 8.70
CA VAL A 142 9.07 23.35 7.44
C VAL A 142 8.06 22.25 7.67
N MET A 143 8.48 21.12 8.24
CA MET A 143 7.58 20.01 8.57
C MET A 143 6.42 20.45 9.46
N GLY A 144 6.69 21.23 10.52
CA GLY A 144 5.67 21.77 11.40
C GLY A 144 4.67 22.69 10.69
N CYS A 145 5.15 23.60 9.86
CA CYS A 145 4.29 24.52 9.11
C CYS A 145 3.37 23.76 8.14
N LEU A 146 3.90 22.76 7.42
CA LEU A 146 3.11 21.93 6.52
C LEU A 146 2.06 21.10 7.29
N THR A 147 2.43 20.56 8.44
CA THR A 147 1.51 19.81 9.30
C THR A 147 0.39 20.67 9.87
N GLU A 148 0.69 21.87 10.39
CA GLU A 148 -0.32 22.79 10.91
C GLU A 148 -1.20 23.37 9.81
N ALA A 149 -0.66 23.63 8.61
CA ALA A 149 -1.45 24.00 7.44
C ALA A 149 -2.44 22.89 7.08
N GLY A 150 -1.98 21.64 7.02
CA GLY A 150 -2.81 20.47 6.77
C GLY A 150 -3.91 20.27 7.82
N ALA A 151 -3.55 20.29 9.11
CA ALA A 151 -4.50 20.18 10.22
C ALA A 151 -5.53 21.31 10.22
N THR A 152 -5.13 22.53 9.83
CA THR A 152 -6.04 23.67 9.69
C THR A 152 -7.00 23.48 8.51
N LEU A 153 -6.55 22.93 7.39
CA LEU A 153 -7.39 22.58 6.24
C LEU A 153 -8.43 21.50 6.58
N VAL A 154 -8.09 20.53 7.45
CA VAL A 154 -9.07 19.56 7.99
C VAL A 154 -10.22 20.27 8.71
N LYS A 155 -9.93 21.31 9.51
CA LYS A 155 -10.97 22.11 10.20
C LYS A 155 -11.87 22.87 9.23
N MET A 156 -11.39 23.13 8.02
CA MET A 156 -12.16 23.77 6.93
C MET A 156 -12.93 22.76 6.06
N GLY A 157 -12.82 21.44 6.33
CA GLY A 157 -13.41 20.40 5.47
C GLY A 157 -12.70 20.20 4.12
N LYS A 158 -11.49 20.75 3.96
CA LYS A 158 -10.70 20.70 2.72
C LYS A 158 -9.73 19.52 2.74
N TYR A 159 -10.27 18.31 2.71
CA TYR A 159 -9.49 17.09 3.00
C TYR A 159 -8.43 16.76 1.94
N ALA A 160 -8.72 16.88 0.65
CA ALA A 160 -7.74 16.64 -0.41
C ALA A 160 -6.53 17.58 -0.28
N GLU A 161 -6.77 18.87 -0.01
CA GLU A 161 -5.75 19.88 0.23
C GLU A 161 -4.99 19.61 1.54
N ALA A 162 -5.68 19.16 2.59
CA ALA A 162 -5.04 18.78 3.84
C ALA A 162 -4.08 17.60 3.66
N LEU A 163 -4.55 16.49 3.07
CA LEU A 163 -3.73 15.31 2.82
C LEU A 163 -2.52 15.63 1.95
N PHE A 164 -2.69 16.53 0.98
CA PHE A 164 -1.61 17.02 0.14
C PHE A 164 -0.44 17.59 0.96
N TRP A 165 -0.71 18.58 1.83
CA TRP A 165 0.33 19.21 2.63
C TRP A 165 0.88 18.31 3.74
N LEU A 166 0.02 17.46 4.32
CA LEU A 166 0.47 16.48 5.32
C LEU A 166 1.41 15.43 4.71
N CYS A 167 1.15 14.95 3.50
CA CYS A 167 2.06 14.07 2.79
C CYS A 167 3.38 14.77 2.41
N GLU A 168 3.32 16.06 2.06
CA GLU A 168 4.53 16.87 1.80
C GLU A 168 5.40 17.03 3.08
N ALA A 169 4.78 17.10 4.26
CA ALA A 169 5.50 17.08 5.54
C ALA A 169 6.26 15.74 5.74
N LEU A 170 5.66 14.61 5.37
CA LEU A 170 6.35 13.30 5.39
C LEU A 170 7.47 13.23 4.35
N ASP A 171 7.31 13.83 3.18
CA ASP A 171 8.38 13.90 2.18
C ASP A 171 9.56 14.75 2.70
N THR A 172 9.29 15.83 3.44
CA THR A 172 10.34 16.60 4.12
C THR A 172 11.13 15.70 5.08
N HIS A 173 10.44 14.91 5.92
CA HIS A 173 11.06 13.94 6.82
C HIS A 173 11.88 12.87 6.07
N ARG A 174 11.38 12.35 4.94
CA ARG A 174 12.13 11.40 4.09
C ARG A 174 13.40 12.01 3.51
N ASN A 175 13.40 13.29 3.15
CA ASN A 175 14.60 13.96 2.64
C ASN A 175 15.64 14.19 3.73
N MET A 176 15.22 14.47 4.97
CA MET A 176 16.15 14.53 6.10
C MET A 176 16.92 13.22 6.30
N ARG A 177 16.27 12.07 6.07
CA ARG A 177 16.93 10.76 6.08
C ARG A 177 18.06 10.70 5.06
N PHE A 178 17.83 11.11 3.81
CA PHE A 178 18.88 11.12 2.78
C PHE A 178 20.09 11.99 3.18
N VAL A 179 19.84 13.18 3.72
CA VAL A 179 20.90 14.09 4.20
C VAL A 179 21.66 13.47 5.37
N SER A 180 20.95 12.92 6.36
CA SER A 180 21.58 12.29 7.53
C SER A 180 22.43 11.08 7.14
N LEU A 181 22.07 10.37 6.08
CA LEU A 181 22.85 9.26 5.56
C LEU A 181 23.97 9.71 4.61
N LYS A 182 24.16 11.01 4.40
CA LYS A 182 25.09 11.58 3.41
C LYS A 182 24.90 10.96 2.02
N ASP A 183 23.64 10.79 1.62
CA ASP A 183 23.23 10.11 0.38
C ASP A 183 23.71 8.64 0.24
N LYS A 184 24.20 8.01 1.32
CA LYS A 184 24.43 6.57 1.32
C LYS A 184 23.10 5.82 1.34
N ALA A 185 22.96 4.81 0.48
CA ALA A 185 21.78 3.98 0.45
C ALA A 185 21.69 3.15 1.75
N ALA A 186 20.48 3.03 2.27
CA ALA A 186 20.14 2.13 3.37
C ALA A 186 18.81 1.44 3.02
N PHE A 187 18.64 0.20 3.45
CA PHE A 187 17.34 -0.46 3.31
C PHE A 187 16.26 0.34 4.04
N ASP A 188 15.06 0.39 3.47
CA ASP A 188 13.96 1.22 4.00
C ASP A 188 13.45 0.76 5.38
N TRP A 189 13.74 -0.48 5.78
CA TRP A 189 13.47 -0.98 7.14
C TRP A 189 14.46 -0.52 8.21
N PHE A 190 15.51 0.23 7.86
CA PHE A 190 16.35 0.89 8.85
C PHE A 190 15.77 2.25 9.20
N ASN A 191 15.31 2.36 10.44
CA ASN A 191 14.89 3.63 11.03
C ASN A 191 16.09 4.58 11.14
N SER A 192 15.89 5.83 10.73
CA SER A 192 16.87 6.91 10.89
C SER A 192 16.17 8.11 11.49
N HIS A 193 16.80 8.76 12.45
CA HIS A 193 16.31 10.00 13.05
C HIS A 193 17.49 10.94 13.29
N ILE A 194 17.23 12.25 13.30
CA ILE A 194 18.26 13.25 13.57
C ILE A 194 18.55 13.43 15.08
N GLY A 195 17.77 12.76 15.95
CA GLY A 195 18.03 12.73 17.40
C GLY A 195 17.74 14.06 18.09
N THR A 196 16.60 14.69 17.83
CA THR A 196 16.19 15.92 18.54
C THR A 196 14.79 15.78 19.11
N LYS A 197 14.53 16.45 20.25
CA LYS A 197 13.20 16.50 20.87
C LYS A 197 12.13 16.99 19.88
N GLN A 198 12.49 18.00 19.10
CA GLN A 198 11.63 18.59 18.08
C GLN A 198 11.31 17.61 16.95
N HIS A 199 12.29 16.81 16.49
CA HIS A 199 12.08 15.83 15.45
C HIS A 199 10.99 14.82 15.79
N PHE A 200 11.10 14.21 16.97
CA PHE A 200 10.13 13.24 17.44
C PHE A 200 8.74 13.87 17.58
N LYS A 201 8.65 15.06 18.18
CA LYS A 201 7.39 15.80 18.27
C LYS A 201 6.75 16.01 16.89
N GLN A 202 7.51 16.49 15.91
CA GLN A 202 6.96 16.80 14.59
C GLN A 202 6.51 15.56 13.82
N ILE A 203 7.30 14.48 13.81
CA ILE A 203 6.90 13.25 13.11
C ILE A 203 5.64 12.63 13.71
N TYR A 204 5.48 12.67 15.04
CA TYR A 204 4.26 12.16 15.66
C TYR A 204 3.04 13.02 15.38
N THR A 205 3.16 14.34 15.55
CA THR A 205 2.07 15.27 15.25
C THR A 205 1.62 15.14 13.80
N THR A 206 2.58 14.92 12.89
CA THR A 206 2.29 14.70 11.47
C THR A 206 1.52 13.38 11.25
N TYR A 207 1.97 12.27 11.83
CA TYR A 207 1.25 11.00 11.73
C TYR A 207 -0.15 11.05 12.35
N ASP A 208 -0.32 11.71 13.50
CA ASP A 208 -1.61 11.88 14.16
C ASP A 208 -2.57 12.73 13.32
N ALA A 209 -2.08 13.86 12.76
CA ALA A 209 -2.86 14.72 11.88
C ALA A 209 -3.29 14.01 10.59
N ILE A 210 -2.40 13.19 10.01
CA ILE A 210 -2.72 12.34 8.86
C ILE A 210 -3.79 11.30 9.22
N ALA A 211 -3.62 10.60 10.34
CA ALA A 211 -4.58 9.61 10.79
C ALA A 211 -5.97 10.21 11.00
N GLU A 212 -6.05 11.41 11.58
CA GLU A 212 -7.30 12.14 11.75
C GLU A 212 -7.93 12.51 10.40
N ALA A 213 -7.17 13.05 9.45
CA ALA A 213 -7.66 13.42 8.12
C ALA A 213 -8.26 12.21 7.38
N TYR A 214 -7.57 11.06 7.39
CA TYR A 214 -8.08 9.82 6.80
C TYR A 214 -9.32 9.28 7.52
N LEU A 215 -9.37 9.38 8.85
CA LEU A 215 -10.53 8.92 9.62
C LEU A 215 -11.78 9.77 9.33
N LYS A 216 -11.63 11.08 9.13
CA LYS A 216 -12.71 11.99 8.71
C LYS A 216 -13.25 11.64 7.32
N LEU A 217 -12.40 11.13 6.44
CA LEU A 217 -12.78 10.61 5.12
C LEU A 217 -13.34 9.17 5.17
N GLY A 218 -13.40 8.53 6.33
CA GLY A 218 -13.85 7.13 6.45
C GLY A 218 -12.84 6.10 5.95
N ASN A 219 -11.59 6.51 5.64
CA ASN A 219 -10.52 5.60 5.28
C ASN A 219 -9.87 5.02 6.54
N THR A 220 -10.52 4.03 7.11
CA THR A 220 -10.07 3.38 8.35
C THR A 220 -8.71 2.68 8.19
N GLY A 221 -8.40 2.15 7.01
CA GLY A 221 -7.16 1.39 6.81
C GLY A 221 -5.92 2.27 6.89
N THR A 222 -5.94 3.40 6.18
CA THR A 222 -4.84 4.36 6.19
C THR A 222 -4.77 5.14 7.50
N ALA A 223 -5.91 5.46 8.12
CA ALA A 223 -5.94 6.03 9.46
C ALA A 223 -5.26 5.10 10.51
N THR A 224 -5.61 3.80 10.50
CA THR A 224 -5.01 2.82 11.42
C THR A 224 -3.50 2.68 11.18
N TYR A 225 -3.06 2.65 9.92
CA TYR A 225 -1.62 2.60 9.59
C TYR A 225 -0.87 3.79 10.21
N TYR A 226 -1.31 5.03 9.99
CA TYR A 226 -0.57 6.19 10.49
C TYR A 226 -0.63 6.33 12.01
N GLN A 227 -1.75 5.99 12.64
CA GLN A 227 -1.82 5.95 14.10
C GLN A 227 -0.90 4.87 14.68
N TRP A 228 -0.79 3.72 14.01
CA TRP A 228 0.15 2.66 14.38
C TRP A 228 1.60 3.13 14.24
N GLN A 229 1.94 3.83 13.15
CA GLN A 229 3.27 4.44 13.00
C GLN A 229 3.57 5.45 14.10
N ALA A 230 2.61 6.30 14.46
CA ALA A 230 2.77 7.22 15.60
C ALA A 230 3.06 6.46 16.90
N SER A 231 2.32 5.37 17.17
CA SER A 231 2.51 4.53 18.36
C SER A 231 3.88 3.85 18.40
N VAL A 232 4.25 3.12 17.33
CA VAL A 232 5.51 2.37 17.26
C VAL A 232 6.69 3.31 17.41
N ASN A 233 6.72 4.41 16.67
CA ASN A 233 7.83 5.35 16.76
C ASN A 233 7.91 5.99 18.16
N SER A 234 6.79 6.12 18.88
CA SER A 234 6.74 6.71 20.23
C SER A 234 7.20 5.79 21.39
N GLU A 235 7.46 4.51 21.12
CA GLU A 235 7.87 3.55 22.17
C GLU A 235 9.22 3.92 22.80
N PRO A 236 9.42 3.69 24.12
CA PRO A 236 10.68 4.03 24.80
C PRO A 236 11.93 3.41 24.17
N GLY A 237 11.81 2.24 23.51
CA GLY A 237 12.92 1.62 22.78
C GLY A 237 13.35 2.39 21.52
N ASN A 238 12.49 3.26 20.97
CA ASN A 238 12.73 3.98 19.72
C ASN A 238 13.15 5.46 19.94
N ILE A 239 13.03 5.99 21.16
CA ILE A 239 13.44 7.37 21.55
C ILE A 239 14.44 7.29 22.70
N PRO A 240 15.66 7.86 22.62
CA PRO A 240 16.63 7.68 23.68
C PRO A 240 16.25 8.63 24.83
N ALA A 241 16.65 8.28 26.05
CA ALA A 241 16.14 8.96 27.25
C ALA A 241 16.36 10.48 27.20
N GLU A 242 17.48 10.93 26.64
CA GLU A 242 17.87 12.33 26.48
C GLU A 242 16.99 13.14 25.50
N PHE A 243 16.36 12.48 24.53
CA PHE A 243 15.41 13.10 23.60
C PHE A 243 13.97 12.70 23.91
N GLN A 244 13.67 12.27 25.14
CA GLN A 244 12.30 12.21 25.63
C GLN A 244 11.90 13.60 26.14
N PRO A 245 10.99 14.31 25.44
CA PRO A 245 10.37 15.51 25.98
C PRO A 245 9.49 15.20 27.19
N ASP A 246 9.51 16.08 28.19
CA ASP A 246 8.63 15.99 29.36
C ASP A 246 7.13 16.12 28.96
N ASP A 247 6.85 16.88 27.88
CA ASP A 247 5.53 17.08 27.28
C ASP A 247 5.06 15.91 26.38
N LEU A 248 5.91 14.92 26.10
CA LEU A 248 5.48 13.72 25.34
C LEU A 248 4.70 12.72 26.18
N SER A 249 4.74 12.80 27.50
CA SER A 249 4.03 11.85 28.38
C SER A 249 2.52 11.87 28.12
N ASP A 250 1.94 13.06 28.06
CA ASP A 250 0.53 13.28 27.73
C ASP A 250 0.20 12.89 26.29
N PHE A 251 1.07 13.27 25.36
CA PHE A 251 0.92 12.93 23.94
C PHE A 251 0.95 11.41 23.72
N LYS A 252 1.92 10.69 24.32
CA LYS A 252 2.04 9.23 24.27
C LYS A 252 0.78 8.56 24.81
N ARG A 253 0.28 9.03 25.96
CA ARG A 253 -0.95 8.53 26.56
C ARG A 253 -2.14 8.70 25.61
N GLU A 254 -2.25 9.84 24.95
CA GLU A 254 -3.32 10.08 23.98
C GLU A 254 -3.18 9.21 22.72
N CYS A 255 -1.97 9.10 22.16
CA CYS A 255 -1.68 8.21 21.04
C CYS A 255 -2.00 6.75 21.36
N GLN A 256 -1.70 6.27 22.57
CA GLN A 256 -2.04 4.91 22.98
C GLN A 256 -3.56 4.69 23.08
N LYS A 257 -4.33 5.68 23.53
CA LYS A 257 -5.80 5.58 23.51
C LYS A 257 -6.34 5.53 22.09
N LYS A 258 -5.84 6.40 21.21
CA LYS A 258 -6.25 6.43 19.79
C LYS A 258 -5.88 5.14 19.07
N VAL A 259 -4.65 4.63 19.24
CA VAL A 259 -4.19 3.40 18.59
C VAL A 259 -5.05 2.20 19.00
N HIS A 260 -5.32 2.03 20.30
CA HIS A 260 -6.16 0.93 20.78
C HIS A 260 -7.54 0.94 20.12
N LYS A 261 -8.15 2.11 19.95
CA LYS A 261 -9.43 2.26 19.27
C LYS A 261 -9.34 1.87 17.79
N VAL A 262 -8.39 2.42 17.04
CA VAL A 262 -8.32 2.19 15.58
C VAL A 262 -7.88 0.78 15.21
N LEU A 263 -7.17 0.07 16.09
CA LEU A 263 -6.82 -1.34 15.89
C LEU A 263 -8.04 -2.28 15.97
N THR A 264 -9.16 -1.82 16.55
CA THR A 264 -10.41 -2.61 16.57
C THR A 264 -11.19 -2.54 15.26
N TYR A 265 -10.88 -1.57 14.40
CA TYR A 265 -11.55 -1.42 13.12
C TYR A 265 -11.24 -2.59 12.19
N ARG A 266 -12.14 -2.78 11.23
CA ARG A 266 -11.84 -3.50 9.99
C ARG A 266 -11.80 -2.49 8.85
N HIS A 267 -11.34 -2.86 7.66
CA HIS A 267 -10.99 -1.89 6.63
C HIS A 267 -11.63 -2.21 5.26
N PRO A 268 -12.72 -1.54 4.87
CA PRO A 268 -13.44 -0.50 5.62
C PRO A 268 -14.18 -1.10 6.82
N ASP A 269 -14.45 -0.30 7.84
CA ASP A 269 -15.20 -0.80 9.00
C ASP A 269 -16.68 -0.97 8.60
N PRO A 270 -17.28 -2.16 8.72
CA PRO A 270 -18.65 -2.39 8.28
C PRO A 270 -19.68 -1.52 9.00
N LYS A 271 -19.42 -1.13 10.26
CA LYS A 271 -20.31 -0.26 11.03
C LYS A 271 -20.32 1.16 10.48
N LEU A 272 -19.24 1.57 9.81
CA LEU A 272 -19.08 2.88 9.20
C LEU A 272 -19.50 2.87 7.74
N ALA A 273 -19.09 1.85 6.96
CA ALA A 273 -19.28 1.78 5.50
C ALA A 273 -20.73 2.02 5.06
N ALA A 274 -21.70 1.45 5.77
CA ALA A 274 -23.13 1.61 5.47
C ALA A 274 -23.69 3.03 5.74
N LYS A 275 -22.88 3.94 6.30
CA LYS A 275 -23.24 5.33 6.65
C LYS A 275 -22.33 6.39 6.04
N LEU A 276 -21.21 6.00 5.40
CA LEU A 276 -20.27 6.95 4.79
C LEU A 276 -20.94 7.74 3.67
N GLU A 277 -20.76 9.04 3.65
CA GLU A 277 -21.19 9.90 2.55
C GLU A 277 -19.98 10.58 1.95
N ILE A 278 -20.12 11.09 0.72
CA ILE A 278 -19.08 11.90 0.10
C ILE A 278 -19.01 13.23 0.87
N VAL A 279 -17.96 13.39 1.67
CA VAL A 279 -17.66 14.64 2.38
C VAL A 279 -16.64 15.49 1.62
N ASP A 280 -15.87 14.88 0.72
CA ASP A 280 -14.98 15.57 -0.22
C ASP A 280 -14.91 14.82 -1.56
N PRO A 281 -15.56 15.34 -2.62
CA PRO A 281 -15.55 14.73 -3.95
C PRO A 281 -14.16 14.61 -4.60
N LYS A 282 -13.17 15.40 -4.15
CA LYS A 282 -11.77 15.27 -4.61
C LYS A 282 -11.05 14.09 -3.96
N SER A 283 -11.58 13.56 -2.86
CA SER A 283 -11.00 12.47 -2.07
C SER A 283 -11.84 11.18 -2.11
N GLN A 284 -13.07 11.24 -2.60
CA GLN A 284 -14.03 10.14 -2.55
C GLN A 284 -14.86 10.07 -3.83
N VAL A 285 -15.35 8.88 -4.14
CA VAL A 285 -16.34 8.64 -5.20
C VAL A 285 -17.32 7.57 -4.72
N GLN A 286 -18.57 7.65 -5.16
CA GLN A 286 -19.56 6.63 -4.83
C GLN A 286 -19.35 5.39 -5.72
N GLY A 287 -19.48 4.21 -5.14
CA GLY A 287 -19.45 2.96 -5.88
C GLY A 287 -20.32 1.87 -5.28
N SER A 288 -20.41 0.76 -6.01
CA SER A 288 -21.16 -0.43 -5.65
C SER A 288 -20.42 -1.67 -6.16
N TRP A 289 -20.47 -2.73 -5.36
CA TRP A 289 -20.00 -4.05 -5.75
C TRP A 289 -21.19 -4.97 -5.98
N ARG A 290 -21.41 -5.36 -7.23
CA ARG A 290 -22.45 -6.32 -7.59
C ARG A 290 -21.85 -7.71 -7.73
N ARG A 291 -22.36 -8.68 -6.96
CA ARG A 291 -21.99 -10.08 -7.18
C ARG A 291 -22.60 -10.59 -8.49
N VAL A 292 -21.78 -11.22 -9.31
CA VAL A 292 -22.20 -11.81 -10.58
C VAL A 292 -22.63 -13.26 -10.33
N GLU A 293 -23.90 -13.57 -10.57
CA GLU A 293 -24.43 -14.93 -10.42
C GLU A 293 -24.08 -15.81 -11.62
N ILE A 294 -23.54 -17.00 -11.34
CA ILE A 294 -23.23 -18.02 -12.35
C ILE A 294 -24.17 -19.21 -12.10
N LYS A 295 -25.09 -19.46 -13.04
CA LYS A 295 -26.28 -20.33 -12.82
C LYS A 295 -25.96 -21.83 -12.64
N GLN A 296 -24.85 -22.32 -13.18
CA GLN A 296 -24.49 -23.74 -13.13
C GLN A 296 -23.35 -23.97 -12.12
N SER A 297 -23.34 -25.13 -11.44
CA SER A 297 -22.24 -25.49 -10.54
C SER A 297 -20.92 -25.45 -11.31
N ALA A 298 -20.03 -24.57 -10.89
CA ALA A 298 -18.83 -24.25 -11.63
C ALA A 298 -17.84 -25.44 -11.60
N PRO A 299 -17.13 -25.75 -12.70
CA PRO A 299 -15.93 -26.59 -12.67
C PRO A 299 -14.82 -25.93 -11.85
N ILE A 300 -14.85 -24.59 -11.72
CA ILE A 300 -13.93 -23.82 -10.90
C ILE A 300 -14.43 -23.77 -9.46
N THR A 301 -13.64 -24.35 -8.57
CA THR A 301 -13.80 -24.28 -7.10
C THR A 301 -13.04 -23.11 -6.50
N SER A 302 -13.34 -22.78 -5.24
CA SER A 302 -12.60 -21.80 -4.43
C SER A 302 -11.09 -22.04 -4.51
N ARG A 303 -10.33 -21.00 -4.84
CA ARG A 303 -8.88 -21.09 -5.00
C ARG A 303 -8.18 -19.76 -4.74
N MET A 304 -6.88 -19.82 -4.51
CA MET A 304 -5.97 -18.67 -4.45
C MET A 304 -4.78 -18.94 -5.36
N GLY A 305 -3.97 -17.92 -5.64
CA GLY A 305 -2.76 -18.06 -6.45
C GLY A 305 -2.96 -18.49 -7.91
N ALA A 306 -4.20 -18.52 -8.43
CA ALA A 306 -4.46 -18.91 -9.81
C ALA A 306 -3.93 -17.87 -10.80
N ALA A 307 -3.52 -18.32 -12.00
CA ALA A 307 -3.26 -17.40 -13.09
C ALA A 307 -4.60 -16.98 -13.71
N VAL A 308 -4.85 -15.68 -13.76
CA VAL A 308 -6.12 -15.11 -14.21
C VAL A 308 -5.86 -13.94 -15.15
N PHE A 309 -6.54 -13.94 -16.30
CA PHE A 309 -6.48 -12.85 -17.28
C PHE A 309 -7.82 -12.71 -18.02
N VAL A 310 -8.06 -11.53 -18.59
CA VAL A 310 -9.20 -11.28 -19.48
C VAL A 310 -8.67 -11.02 -20.87
N HIS A 311 -9.33 -11.62 -21.86
CA HIS A 311 -9.00 -11.40 -23.27
C HIS A 311 -10.24 -11.59 -24.15
N LYS A 312 -10.55 -10.61 -24.99
CA LYS A 312 -11.67 -10.61 -25.94
C LYS A 312 -13.01 -10.95 -25.29
N GLY A 313 -13.31 -10.35 -24.13
CA GLY A 313 -14.56 -10.56 -23.39
C GLY A 313 -14.69 -11.90 -22.65
N TYR A 314 -13.59 -12.64 -22.50
CA TYR A 314 -13.54 -13.89 -21.72
C TYR A 314 -12.58 -13.76 -20.54
N LEU A 315 -13.04 -14.19 -19.37
CA LEU A 315 -12.22 -14.43 -18.18
C LEU A 315 -11.61 -15.82 -18.26
N TYR A 316 -10.29 -15.94 -18.18
CA TYR A 316 -9.53 -17.19 -18.17
C TYR A 316 -8.95 -17.43 -16.77
N VAL A 317 -9.05 -18.67 -16.28
CA VAL A 317 -8.58 -19.07 -14.94
C VAL A 317 -7.83 -20.39 -15.05
N ALA A 318 -6.54 -20.38 -14.71
CA ALA A 318 -5.64 -21.53 -14.78
C ALA A 318 -5.01 -21.83 -13.42
N GLY A 319 -5.12 -23.08 -12.97
CA GLY A 319 -4.45 -23.58 -11.77
C GLY A 319 -4.87 -22.89 -10.46
N GLY A 320 -3.91 -22.71 -9.55
CA GLY A 320 -4.10 -22.23 -8.18
C GLY A 320 -4.30 -23.37 -7.18
N GLU A 321 -4.70 -23.04 -5.96
CA GLU A 321 -4.84 -24.00 -4.86
C GLU A 321 -5.99 -23.64 -3.92
N LYS A 322 -6.59 -24.63 -3.26
CA LYS A 322 -7.71 -24.37 -2.32
C LYS A 322 -7.23 -23.83 -0.97
N TYR A 323 -6.17 -24.42 -0.44
CA TYR A 323 -5.54 -24.09 0.83
C TYR A 323 -4.03 -24.06 0.64
N GLN A 324 -3.30 -23.58 1.64
CA GLN A 324 -1.83 -23.52 1.61
C GLN A 324 -1.17 -24.90 1.38
N ASP A 325 -1.82 -25.97 1.83
CA ASP A 325 -1.35 -27.36 1.63
C ASP A 325 -2.11 -28.09 0.49
N GLY A 326 -2.76 -27.33 -0.40
CA GLY A 326 -3.57 -27.84 -1.49
C GLY A 326 -5.03 -28.16 -1.12
N PRO A 327 -5.79 -28.91 -1.95
CA PRO A 327 -5.37 -29.46 -3.24
C PRO A 327 -4.92 -28.38 -4.23
N TYR A 328 -3.91 -28.73 -5.02
CA TYR A 328 -3.37 -27.93 -6.11
C TYR A 328 -4.10 -28.26 -7.42
N TYR A 329 -4.42 -27.23 -8.19
CA TYR A 329 -5.20 -27.35 -9.41
C TYR A 329 -4.33 -27.17 -10.65
N ARG A 330 -4.66 -27.92 -11.69
CA ARG A 330 -4.09 -27.79 -13.05
C ARG A 330 -5.16 -27.54 -14.11
N ASP A 331 -6.40 -27.41 -13.69
CA ASP A 331 -7.51 -27.13 -14.58
C ASP A 331 -7.32 -25.76 -15.23
N PHE A 332 -7.90 -25.62 -16.41
CA PHE A 332 -7.91 -24.36 -17.13
C PHE A 332 -9.33 -24.15 -17.66
N CYS A 333 -9.97 -23.06 -17.29
CA CYS A 333 -11.34 -22.76 -17.70
C CYS A 333 -11.46 -21.32 -18.18
N ARG A 334 -12.54 -21.03 -18.89
CA ARG A 334 -12.93 -19.65 -19.20
C ARG A 334 -14.43 -19.38 -19.04
N LEU A 335 -14.78 -18.12 -18.88
CA LEU A 335 -16.14 -17.62 -18.70
C LEU A 335 -16.38 -16.41 -19.61
N LYS A 336 -17.47 -16.41 -20.36
CA LYS A 336 -17.88 -15.25 -21.19
C LYS A 336 -18.46 -14.15 -20.29
N LEU A 337 -17.86 -12.96 -20.29
CA LEU A 337 -18.21 -11.88 -19.36
C LEU A 337 -19.51 -11.16 -19.72
N SER A 338 -19.85 -11.02 -21.00
CA SER A 338 -21.11 -10.40 -21.44
C SER A 338 -22.36 -11.19 -21.03
N LYS A 339 -22.22 -12.50 -20.82
CA LYS A 339 -23.30 -13.39 -20.33
C LYS A 339 -22.70 -14.53 -19.49
N PRO A 340 -22.37 -14.27 -18.21
CA PRO A 340 -21.64 -15.19 -17.35
C PRO A 340 -22.56 -16.32 -16.86
N ALA A 341 -22.91 -17.24 -17.75
CA ALA A 341 -23.85 -18.32 -17.46
C ALA A 341 -23.18 -19.65 -17.13
N LYS A 342 -22.06 -19.96 -17.81
CA LYS A 342 -21.40 -21.27 -17.75
C LYS A 342 -19.90 -21.15 -18.02
N TRP A 343 -19.11 -21.87 -17.23
CA TRP A 343 -17.69 -22.07 -17.47
C TRP A 343 -17.45 -23.10 -18.57
N GLU A 344 -16.48 -22.81 -19.43
CA GLU A 344 -15.97 -23.71 -20.46
C GLU A 344 -14.61 -24.27 -20.03
N VAL A 345 -14.49 -25.60 -19.98
CA VAL A 345 -13.24 -26.28 -19.65
C VAL A 345 -12.33 -26.30 -20.87
N LEU A 346 -11.07 -25.96 -20.66
CA LEU A 346 -9.98 -25.94 -21.64
C LEU A 346 -8.96 -27.05 -21.31
N PRO A 347 -8.02 -27.36 -22.22
CA PRO A 347 -6.94 -28.28 -21.90
C PRO A 347 -6.17 -27.83 -20.66
N SER A 348 -5.96 -28.75 -19.71
CA SER A 348 -5.25 -28.50 -18.46
C SER A 348 -3.84 -27.94 -18.68
N VAL A 349 -3.37 -27.16 -17.72
CA VAL A 349 -2.01 -26.58 -17.74
C VAL A 349 -0.97 -27.72 -17.79
N PRO A 350 0.05 -27.65 -18.66
CA PRO A 350 1.03 -28.71 -18.86
C PRO A 350 2.11 -28.75 -17.76
N ILE A 351 1.68 -28.78 -16.49
CA ILE A 351 2.56 -28.91 -15.32
C ILE A 351 2.58 -30.37 -14.87
N PRO A 352 3.77 -31.01 -14.74
CA PRO A 352 3.88 -32.35 -14.18
C PRO A 352 3.37 -32.41 -12.74
N SER A 353 2.69 -33.50 -12.36
CA SER A 353 2.13 -33.66 -11.01
C SER A 353 3.18 -33.55 -9.89
N SER A 354 4.44 -33.92 -10.18
CA SER A 354 5.56 -33.78 -9.23
C SER A 354 5.94 -32.34 -8.90
N ARG A 355 5.52 -31.36 -9.71
CA ARG A 355 5.74 -29.92 -9.47
C ARG A 355 4.51 -29.22 -8.87
N LEU A 356 3.43 -29.96 -8.62
CA LEU A 356 2.20 -29.46 -7.97
C LEU A 356 2.33 -29.47 -6.44
N VAL A 357 3.39 -28.87 -5.89
CA VAL A 357 3.63 -28.86 -4.42
C VAL A 357 3.54 -27.46 -3.82
N SER A 358 3.47 -26.42 -4.66
CA SER A 358 3.12 -25.05 -4.30
C SER A 358 2.91 -24.28 -5.60
N LEU A 359 1.65 -24.11 -6.02
CA LEU A 359 1.32 -23.33 -7.22
C LEU A 359 0.83 -21.92 -6.86
N MET A 360 1.53 -21.27 -5.94
CA MET A 360 1.19 -19.91 -5.55
C MET A 360 1.57 -18.92 -6.65
N THR A 361 0.60 -18.08 -7.00
CA THR A 361 0.76 -16.77 -7.68
C THR A 361 1.44 -16.75 -9.05
N PHE A 362 1.31 -17.81 -9.83
CA PHE A 362 1.74 -17.77 -11.22
C PHE A 362 0.90 -16.80 -12.06
N ARG A 363 1.53 -16.18 -13.05
CA ARG A 363 0.90 -15.17 -13.92
C ARG A 363 0.90 -15.66 -15.37
N MET A 364 -0.19 -15.35 -16.06
CA MET A 364 -0.27 -15.46 -17.51
C MET A 364 -0.47 -14.06 -18.10
N VAL A 365 0.22 -13.78 -19.19
CA VAL A 365 0.07 -12.54 -19.97
C VAL A 365 -0.16 -12.90 -21.44
N VAL A 366 -0.92 -12.06 -22.16
CA VAL A 366 -1.31 -12.32 -23.54
C VAL A 366 -0.62 -11.31 -24.47
N ASP A 367 -0.09 -11.79 -25.58
CA ASP A 367 0.53 -10.95 -26.61
C ASP A 367 -0.49 -10.44 -27.65
N SER A 368 -0.01 -9.66 -28.62
CA SER A 368 -0.83 -9.16 -29.74
C SER A 368 -1.37 -10.26 -30.67
N ASN A 369 -0.77 -11.46 -30.65
CA ASN A 369 -1.09 -12.59 -31.52
C ASN A 369 -2.05 -13.62 -30.90
N ASP A 370 -2.71 -13.27 -29.78
CA ASP A 370 -3.63 -14.15 -29.05
C ASP A 370 -2.93 -15.39 -28.46
N THR A 371 -1.67 -15.27 -28.05
CA THR A 371 -0.91 -16.30 -27.34
C THR A 371 -0.74 -15.89 -25.88
N ALA A 372 -1.21 -16.73 -24.98
CA ALA A 372 -1.02 -16.54 -23.55
C ALA A 372 0.27 -17.25 -23.09
N TYR A 373 1.13 -16.53 -22.39
CA TYR A 373 2.43 -17.00 -21.90
C TYR A 373 2.34 -17.26 -20.41
N TYR A 374 2.75 -18.44 -19.98
CA TYR A 374 2.75 -18.85 -18.59
C TYR A 374 4.17 -18.83 -18.05
N PHE A 375 4.43 -17.90 -17.12
CA PHE A 375 5.74 -17.71 -16.53
C PHE A 375 5.86 -18.42 -15.18
N THR A 376 6.88 -19.25 -15.05
CA THR A 376 7.18 -20.06 -13.84
C THR A 376 8.63 -19.92 -13.37
N GLY A 377 9.38 -18.93 -13.88
CA GLY A 377 10.82 -18.80 -13.66
C GLY A 377 11.70 -19.67 -14.57
N CYS A 378 11.10 -20.56 -15.37
CA CYS A 378 11.81 -21.33 -16.39
C CYS A 378 12.27 -20.44 -17.56
N LEU A 379 13.40 -20.81 -18.17
CA LEU A 379 13.87 -20.15 -19.40
C LEU A 379 12.86 -20.34 -20.54
N ASP A 380 12.38 -21.57 -20.73
CA ASP A 380 11.34 -21.88 -21.70
C ASP A 380 9.95 -21.69 -21.08
N LEU A 381 9.04 -21.07 -21.84
CA LEU A 381 7.70 -20.76 -21.38
C LEU A 381 6.70 -21.78 -21.92
N SER A 382 5.72 -22.12 -21.10
CA SER A 382 4.51 -22.77 -21.62
C SER A 382 3.63 -21.70 -22.25
N THR A 383 3.07 -22.00 -23.42
CA THR A 383 2.20 -21.08 -24.16
C THR A 383 0.86 -21.73 -24.45
N TYR A 384 -0.21 -20.93 -24.44
CA TYR A 384 -1.53 -21.35 -24.85
C TYR A 384 -2.00 -20.47 -25.99
N ASN A 385 -2.17 -21.06 -27.17
CA ASN A 385 -2.72 -20.34 -28.32
C ASN A 385 -4.25 -20.29 -28.20
N ILE A 386 -4.79 -19.09 -28.03
CA ILE A 386 -6.22 -18.89 -27.72
C ILE A 386 -7.11 -19.28 -28.91
N LYS A 387 -6.63 -19.11 -30.15
CA LYS A 387 -7.37 -19.45 -31.38
C LYS A 387 -7.49 -20.96 -31.56
N THR A 388 -6.36 -21.67 -31.52
CA THR A 388 -6.29 -23.12 -31.73
C THR A 388 -6.63 -23.92 -30.47
N ARG A 389 -6.63 -23.26 -29.31
CA ARG A 389 -6.88 -23.82 -27.97
C ARG A 389 -5.91 -24.92 -27.57
N LYS A 390 -4.65 -24.81 -28.00
CA LYS A 390 -3.60 -25.79 -27.74
C LYS A 390 -2.49 -25.18 -26.91
N TRP A 391 -1.96 -26.00 -26.00
CA TRP A 391 -0.70 -25.71 -25.32
C TRP A 391 0.48 -26.00 -26.24
N GLY A 392 1.55 -25.23 -26.07
CA GLY A 392 2.83 -25.41 -26.73
C GLY A 392 3.97 -24.93 -25.84
N THR A 393 5.19 -25.06 -26.36
CA THR A 393 6.41 -24.61 -25.68
C THR A 393 7.06 -23.50 -26.49
N PHE A 394 7.41 -22.42 -25.82
CA PHE A 394 8.11 -21.29 -26.39
C PHE A 394 9.54 -21.28 -25.89
N ARG A 395 10.44 -21.80 -26.73
CA ARG A 395 11.86 -21.88 -26.43
C ARG A 395 12.51 -20.50 -26.50
N THR A 396 13.29 -20.17 -25.48
CA THR A 396 14.01 -18.89 -25.40
C THR A 396 15.48 -19.10 -25.10
N ARG A 397 16.25 -18.02 -25.11
CA ARG A 397 17.65 -17.99 -24.69
C ARG A 397 17.89 -16.76 -23.81
N SER A 398 18.98 -16.76 -23.05
CA SER A 398 19.42 -15.57 -22.34
C SER A 398 20.33 -14.73 -23.22
N ASP A 399 20.39 -13.43 -22.94
CA ASP A 399 21.42 -12.55 -23.45
C ASP A 399 22.81 -13.10 -23.07
N PRO A 400 23.78 -13.19 -24.00
CA PRO A 400 25.14 -13.63 -23.68
C PRO A 400 25.82 -12.80 -22.57
N SER A 401 25.46 -11.53 -22.40
CA SER A 401 26.04 -10.66 -21.37
C SER A 401 25.51 -10.95 -19.97
N TRP A 402 24.45 -11.76 -19.85
CA TRP A 402 23.84 -12.10 -18.57
C TRP A 402 23.36 -13.55 -18.54
N ALA A 403 24.00 -14.36 -17.71
CA ALA A 403 23.60 -15.75 -17.51
C ALA A 403 22.28 -15.83 -16.74
N TYR A 404 21.22 -16.33 -17.39
CA TYR A 404 19.96 -16.60 -16.72
C TYR A 404 20.15 -17.66 -15.61
N PRO A 405 19.84 -17.36 -14.34
CA PRO A 405 20.13 -18.22 -13.20
C PRO A 405 19.09 -19.34 -13.07
N HIS A 406 19.06 -20.21 -14.09
CA HIS A 406 18.06 -21.28 -14.25
C HIS A 406 17.96 -22.17 -13.02
N LYS A 407 19.07 -22.58 -12.39
CA LYS A 407 19.05 -23.45 -11.20
C LYS A 407 18.31 -22.80 -10.02
N GLN A 408 18.44 -21.49 -9.86
CA GLN A 408 17.84 -20.73 -8.77
C GLN A 408 16.39 -20.31 -9.07
N MET A 409 15.98 -20.26 -10.35
CA MET A 409 14.67 -19.78 -10.79
C MET A 409 13.68 -20.90 -11.18
N HIS A 410 14.16 -22.06 -11.64
CA HIS A 410 13.39 -23.02 -12.45
C HIS A 410 12.16 -23.67 -11.78
N ASP A 411 12.09 -23.79 -10.45
CA ASP A 411 10.99 -24.56 -9.81
C ASP A 411 10.23 -23.85 -8.68
N GLN A 412 10.55 -22.59 -8.35
CA GLN A 412 9.91 -21.90 -7.21
C GLN A 412 9.77 -20.39 -7.40
N TRP A 413 9.79 -19.87 -8.64
CA TRP A 413 9.55 -18.44 -8.85
C TRP A 413 8.08 -18.09 -8.64
N GLN A 414 7.79 -17.30 -7.62
CA GLN A 414 6.44 -16.96 -7.19
C GLN A 414 6.32 -15.46 -6.87
N ASP A 415 5.10 -14.97 -6.73
CA ASP A 415 4.75 -13.64 -6.19
C ASP A 415 5.30 -12.44 -6.97
N SER A 416 5.75 -12.66 -8.21
CA SER A 416 6.25 -11.60 -9.07
C SER A 416 5.14 -10.87 -9.82
N VAL A 417 5.44 -9.63 -10.17
CA VAL A 417 4.68 -8.87 -11.15
C VAL A 417 5.08 -9.32 -12.56
N VAL A 418 4.09 -9.56 -13.43
CA VAL A 418 4.33 -9.92 -14.84
C VAL A 418 3.38 -9.12 -15.73
N HIS A 419 3.93 -8.40 -16.71
CA HIS A 419 3.18 -7.64 -17.71
C HIS A 419 3.68 -7.95 -19.13
N CYS A 420 2.80 -7.96 -20.12
CA CYS A 420 3.18 -7.94 -21.53
C CYS A 420 2.89 -6.55 -22.09
N VAL A 421 3.91 -5.90 -22.65
CA VAL A 421 3.83 -4.54 -23.19
C VAL A 421 4.58 -4.51 -24.52
N ASN A 422 3.91 -4.15 -25.61
CA ASN A 422 4.48 -4.09 -26.96
C ASN A 422 5.29 -5.36 -27.34
N ASP A 423 4.66 -6.54 -27.17
CA ASP A 423 5.26 -7.86 -27.43
C ASP A 423 6.57 -8.14 -26.67
N LYS A 424 6.73 -7.52 -25.50
CA LYS A 424 7.80 -7.80 -24.53
C LYS A 424 7.18 -8.17 -23.19
N ILE A 425 7.65 -9.25 -22.59
CA ILE A 425 7.22 -9.65 -21.24
C ILE A 425 8.19 -9.08 -20.23
N TYR A 426 7.68 -8.36 -19.23
CA TYR A 426 8.44 -7.82 -18.11
C TYR A 426 8.09 -8.58 -16.84
N VAL A 427 9.11 -8.94 -16.07
CA VAL A 427 8.96 -9.62 -14.77
C VAL A 427 9.70 -8.82 -13.71
N PHE A 428 9.02 -8.45 -12.63
CA PHE A 428 9.63 -7.73 -11.51
C PHE A 428 9.34 -8.41 -10.17
N GLY A 429 10.37 -8.47 -9.33
CA GLY A 429 10.26 -8.94 -7.96
C GLY A 429 9.86 -10.40 -7.86
N GLY A 430 9.23 -10.77 -6.76
CA GLY A 430 8.88 -12.15 -6.44
C GLY A 430 9.92 -12.83 -5.56
N THR A 431 9.73 -14.12 -5.32
CA THR A 431 10.58 -14.95 -4.45
C THR A 431 10.98 -16.22 -5.17
N THR A 432 12.09 -16.81 -4.74
CA THR A 432 12.48 -18.17 -5.12
C THR A 432 12.82 -18.99 -3.90
N GLY A 433 13.02 -20.29 -4.07
CA GLY A 433 13.58 -21.15 -3.02
C GLY A 433 14.94 -20.65 -2.51
N ALA A 434 15.71 -20.00 -3.38
CA ALA A 434 17.02 -19.45 -3.05
C ALA A 434 16.95 -18.03 -2.47
N SER A 435 15.94 -17.22 -2.79
CA SER A 435 15.81 -15.82 -2.37
C SER A 435 14.47 -15.59 -1.66
N ARG A 436 14.43 -15.92 -0.37
CA ARG A 436 13.21 -15.91 0.46
C ARG A 436 12.84 -14.54 1.00
N LEU A 437 13.77 -13.59 0.97
CA LEU A 437 13.52 -12.17 1.24
C LEU A 437 12.60 -11.53 0.18
N GLY A 438 12.61 -12.10 -1.04
CA GLY A 438 12.16 -11.43 -2.25
C GLY A 438 13.35 -10.82 -3.02
N THR A 439 13.11 -10.49 -4.28
CA THR A 439 14.11 -9.88 -5.16
C THR A 439 13.65 -8.51 -5.68
N ASN A 440 14.58 -7.68 -6.16
CA ASN A 440 14.29 -6.47 -6.93
C ASN A 440 14.68 -6.61 -8.42
N LEU A 441 14.89 -7.84 -8.87
CA LEU A 441 15.25 -8.15 -10.26
C LEU A 441 14.12 -7.74 -11.20
N LEU A 442 14.48 -6.99 -12.25
CA LEU A 442 13.63 -6.67 -13.39
C LEU A 442 14.18 -7.37 -14.64
N LEU A 443 13.38 -8.23 -15.24
CA LEU A 443 13.68 -8.96 -16.46
C LEU A 443 12.79 -8.50 -17.61
N GLN A 444 13.30 -8.66 -18.83
CA GLN A 444 12.52 -8.55 -20.06
C GLN A 444 12.78 -9.75 -20.96
N LEU A 445 11.71 -10.32 -21.52
CA LEU A 445 11.76 -11.21 -22.68
C LEU A 445 11.23 -10.48 -23.90
N ASP A 446 12.04 -10.36 -24.93
CA ASP A 446 11.57 -9.93 -26.25
C ASP A 446 10.99 -11.13 -27.00
N LEU A 447 9.68 -11.09 -27.33
CA LEU A 447 8.99 -12.22 -27.95
C LEU A 447 9.39 -12.46 -29.40
N SER A 448 9.90 -11.43 -30.09
CA SER A 448 10.34 -11.55 -31.49
C SER A 448 11.69 -12.27 -31.58
N THR A 449 12.66 -11.87 -30.74
CA THR A 449 14.01 -12.43 -30.73
C THR A 449 14.14 -13.66 -29.84
N ARG A 450 13.18 -13.84 -28.90
CA ARG A 450 13.15 -14.88 -27.86
C ARG A 450 14.35 -14.81 -26.91
N VAL A 451 14.76 -13.58 -26.58
CA VAL A 451 15.91 -13.32 -25.72
C VAL A 451 15.45 -12.69 -24.41
N TRP A 452 15.86 -13.31 -23.30
CA TRP A 452 15.76 -12.72 -21.96
C TRP A 452 16.95 -11.81 -21.67
N ARG A 453 16.68 -10.62 -21.15
CA ARG A 453 17.70 -9.69 -20.63
C ARG A 453 17.37 -9.24 -19.20
N LYS A 454 18.41 -8.99 -18.41
CA LYS A 454 18.31 -8.27 -17.13
C LYS A 454 18.27 -6.78 -17.41
N LEU A 455 17.25 -6.09 -16.89
CA LEU A 455 17.14 -4.63 -16.99
C LEU A 455 17.67 -3.92 -15.74
N SER A 456 17.36 -4.45 -14.55
CA SER A 456 17.71 -3.80 -13.29
C SER A 456 17.67 -4.78 -12.12
N GLY A 457 18.25 -4.39 -10.99
CA GLY A 457 18.22 -5.14 -9.74
C GLY A 457 18.99 -6.47 -9.78
N GLU A 458 18.82 -7.25 -8.71
CA GLU A 458 19.54 -8.50 -8.49
C GLU A 458 18.64 -9.57 -7.88
N LEU A 459 18.91 -10.84 -8.22
CA LEU A 459 18.21 -11.98 -7.62
C LEU A 459 18.41 -12.05 -6.10
N PHE A 460 19.62 -11.68 -5.64
CA PHE A 460 20.01 -11.64 -4.24
C PHE A 460 20.50 -10.22 -3.89
N PRO A 461 19.58 -9.29 -3.58
CA PRO A 461 19.96 -7.91 -3.29
C PRO A 461 20.64 -7.81 -1.93
N LYS A 462 21.97 -7.70 -1.96
CA LYS A 462 22.81 -7.51 -0.76
C LYS A 462 22.93 -6.05 -0.37
N GLU A 463 22.98 -5.17 -1.37
CA GLU A 463 23.17 -3.73 -1.18
C GLU A 463 21.87 -2.97 -1.45
N PRO A 464 21.53 -1.97 -0.61
CA PRO A 464 20.40 -1.08 -0.85
C PRO A 464 20.68 -0.10 -2.00
N SER A 465 19.62 0.48 -2.57
CA SER A 465 19.72 1.48 -3.63
C SER A 465 18.73 2.62 -3.43
N LEU A 466 19.15 3.84 -3.75
CA LEU A 466 18.27 5.01 -3.81
C LEU A 466 17.58 5.17 -5.16
N PHE A 467 17.99 4.40 -6.17
CA PHE A 467 17.62 4.60 -7.57
C PHE A 467 16.84 3.43 -8.16
N CYS A 468 16.61 2.36 -7.40
CA CYS A 468 15.74 1.28 -7.80
C CYS A 468 14.92 0.78 -6.59
N PRO A 469 13.80 0.08 -6.83
CA PRO A 469 13.01 -0.47 -5.74
C PRO A 469 13.80 -1.49 -4.92
N GLY A 470 13.51 -1.56 -3.62
CA GLY A 470 14.00 -2.64 -2.74
C GLY A 470 13.39 -4.02 -3.07
N PRO A 471 13.99 -5.12 -2.56
CA PRO A 471 13.48 -6.48 -2.75
C PRO A 471 12.06 -6.64 -2.29
N ARG A 472 11.18 -7.21 -3.12
CA ARG A 472 9.79 -7.40 -2.72
C ARG A 472 9.07 -8.54 -3.42
N ILE A 473 8.08 -9.07 -2.71
CA ILE A 473 7.05 -9.98 -3.21
C ILE A 473 5.70 -9.27 -3.27
N ASN A 474 4.77 -9.80 -4.07
CA ASN A 474 3.36 -9.45 -4.06
C ASN A 474 3.07 -7.94 -4.17
N ALA A 475 3.93 -7.23 -4.91
CA ALA A 475 3.73 -5.83 -5.21
C ALA A 475 2.50 -5.63 -6.09
N SER A 476 1.80 -4.52 -5.87
CA SER A 476 0.74 -4.08 -6.76
C SER A 476 1.35 -3.41 -7.99
N SER A 477 0.72 -3.55 -9.16
CA SER A 477 1.29 -3.02 -10.39
C SER A 477 0.27 -2.78 -11.49
N TRP A 478 0.60 -1.88 -12.40
CA TRP A 478 -0.14 -1.60 -13.63
C TRP A 478 0.78 -0.99 -14.69
N VAL A 479 0.32 -0.96 -15.94
CA VAL A 479 1.00 -0.32 -17.08
C VAL A 479 0.31 1.01 -17.36
N SER A 480 1.07 2.04 -17.76
CA SER A 480 0.51 3.32 -18.21
C SER A 480 -0.38 3.16 -19.44
N LYS A 481 -1.24 4.15 -19.67
CA LYS A 481 -2.09 4.23 -20.86
C LYS A 481 -1.26 4.18 -22.15
N GLU A 482 -0.15 4.89 -22.18
CA GLU A 482 0.76 5.01 -23.32
C GLU A 482 1.66 3.78 -23.50
N GLN A 483 1.57 2.80 -22.59
CA GLN A 483 2.39 1.58 -22.61
C GLN A 483 3.91 1.87 -22.60
N ASP A 484 4.28 2.96 -21.93
CA ASP A 484 5.66 3.44 -21.82
C ASP A 484 6.22 3.32 -20.40
N LYS A 485 5.37 3.06 -19.39
CA LYS A 485 5.75 2.96 -17.99
C LYS A 485 5.09 1.77 -17.30
N ILE A 486 5.86 1.08 -16.46
CA ILE A 486 5.36 0.02 -15.57
C ILE A 486 5.46 0.53 -14.14
N PHE A 487 4.32 0.60 -13.45
CA PHE A 487 4.25 1.04 -12.06
C PHE A 487 4.30 -0.14 -11.11
N ILE A 488 5.08 0.00 -10.04
CA ILE A 488 5.19 -0.93 -8.92
C ILE A 488 4.88 -0.16 -7.64
N MET A 489 3.93 -0.65 -6.87
CA MET A 489 3.45 -0.02 -5.65
C MET A 489 3.38 -1.03 -4.52
N TYR A 490 3.93 -0.65 -3.37
CA TYR A 490 3.93 -1.45 -2.13
C TYR A 490 4.52 -2.85 -2.33
N GLY A 491 3.87 -3.88 -1.78
CA GLY A 491 4.45 -5.20 -1.57
C GLY A 491 5.29 -5.24 -0.29
N ASP A 492 5.98 -6.35 -0.07
CA ASP A 492 6.77 -6.54 1.14
C ASP A 492 8.09 -7.27 0.89
N ALA A 493 9.08 -6.95 1.72
CA ALA A 493 10.28 -7.77 1.87
C ALA A 493 10.01 -8.81 2.96
N ASN A 494 10.03 -10.08 2.58
CA ASN A 494 9.68 -11.20 3.46
C ASN A 494 10.87 -11.60 4.35
N ARG A 495 11.26 -10.66 5.21
CA ARG A 495 12.38 -10.82 6.14
C ARG A 495 12.16 -11.95 7.14
N MET A 496 10.91 -12.29 7.45
CA MET A 496 10.57 -13.44 8.29
C MET A 496 10.94 -14.75 7.61
N SER A 497 10.55 -14.95 6.34
CA SER A 497 10.94 -16.14 5.57
C SER A 497 12.45 -16.20 5.34
N ALA A 498 13.09 -15.06 5.09
CA ALA A 498 14.55 -14.97 4.99
C ALA A 498 15.23 -15.45 6.29
N LYS A 499 14.78 -14.98 7.47
CA LYS A 499 15.30 -15.42 8.77
C LYS A 499 15.12 -16.92 9.00
N LEU A 500 13.92 -17.44 8.75
CA LEU A 500 13.63 -18.87 8.89
C LEU A 500 14.48 -19.74 7.97
N SER A 501 14.95 -19.17 6.86
CA SER A 501 15.81 -19.84 5.87
C SER A 501 17.30 -19.54 6.06
N GLY A 502 17.69 -18.87 7.16
CA GLY A 502 19.10 -18.50 7.41
C GLY A 502 19.68 -17.47 6.44
N GLN A 503 18.84 -16.64 5.82
CA GLN A 503 19.23 -15.63 4.83
C GLN A 503 19.24 -14.23 5.43
N GLU A 504 20.27 -13.45 5.10
CA GLU A 504 20.40 -12.04 5.47
C GLU A 504 19.78 -11.12 4.40
N PRO A 505 19.20 -9.95 4.75
CA PRO A 505 18.94 -9.43 6.11
C PRO A 505 17.59 -9.86 6.71
N GLY A 506 17.48 -11.12 7.16
CA GLY A 506 16.29 -11.67 7.82
C GLY A 506 15.94 -10.98 9.15
N ALA A 507 14.66 -10.98 9.53
CA ALA A 507 14.17 -10.45 10.80
C ALA A 507 12.91 -11.18 11.28
N THR A 508 12.47 -10.88 12.51
CA THR A 508 11.24 -11.45 13.07
C THR A 508 9.96 -10.79 12.54
N THR A 509 10.09 -9.73 11.74
CA THR A 509 8.99 -9.01 11.13
C THR A 509 9.27 -8.81 9.65
N THR A 510 8.22 -8.93 8.84
CA THR A 510 8.24 -8.52 7.43
C THR A 510 8.23 -6.99 7.33
N TYR A 511 8.75 -6.45 6.22
CA TYR A 511 8.69 -5.02 5.94
C TYR A 511 7.74 -4.72 4.80
N ALA A 512 6.62 -4.06 5.09
CA ALA A 512 5.68 -3.58 4.08
C ALA A 512 6.17 -2.24 3.51
N TYR A 513 6.36 -2.16 2.19
CA TYR A 513 6.75 -0.95 1.51
C TYR A 513 5.59 0.04 1.40
N ASP A 514 5.89 1.33 1.56
CA ASP A 514 4.96 2.45 1.41
C ASP A 514 5.23 3.30 0.15
N ASP A 515 6.01 2.75 -0.79
CA ASP A 515 6.55 3.47 -1.95
C ASP A 515 5.81 3.17 -3.26
N LEU A 516 6.09 4.04 -4.25
CA LEU A 516 5.68 3.90 -5.63
C LEU A 516 6.89 4.12 -6.54
N TRP A 517 7.09 3.21 -7.47
CA TRP A 517 8.14 3.27 -8.49
C TRP A 517 7.53 3.12 -9.87
N SER A 518 8.11 3.78 -10.87
CA SER A 518 7.79 3.55 -12.27
C SER A 518 9.07 3.23 -13.05
N TRP A 519 9.05 2.16 -13.83
CA TRP A 519 10.07 1.88 -14.84
C TRP A 519 9.66 2.54 -16.14
N ASP A 520 10.47 3.48 -16.62
CA ASP A 520 10.33 4.05 -17.96
C ASP A 520 10.93 3.09 -18.97
N ILE A 521 10.11 2.60 -19.91
CA ILE A 521 10.50 1.58 -20.89
C ILE A 521 11.48 2.15 -21.92
N ARG A 522 11.37 3.43 -22.27
CA ARG A 522 12.21 4.06 -23.30
C ARG A 522 13.56 4.48 -22.71
N GLU A 523 13.50 5.10 -21.53
CA GLU A 523 14.69 5.61 -20.84
C GLU A 523 15.42 4.53 -20.04
N GLU A 524 14.82 3.35 -19.90
CA GLU A 524 15.31 2.22 -19.12
C GLU A 524 15.78 2.62 -17.72
N ARG A 525 14.93 3.37 -17.01
CA ARG A 525 15.23 3.86 -15.67
C ARG A 525 14.05 3.81 -14.73
N TRP A 526 14.37 3.56 -13.47
CA TRP A 526 13.43 3.70 -12.37
C TRP A 526 13.29 5.16 -11.95
N THR A 527 12.06 5.56 -11.60
CA THR A 527 11.76 6.82 -10.93
C THR A 527 10.89 6.54 -9.72
N ARG A 528 11.27 7.06 -8.55
CA ARG A 528 10.42 7.03 -7.35
C ARG A 528 9.38 8.13 -7.45
N GLY A 529 8.12 7.75 -7.56
CA GLY A 529 6.99 8.67 -7.72
C GLY A 529 6.25 8.92 -6.41
N LYS A 530 5.32 9.87 -6.45
CA LYS A 530 4.28 10.04 -5.43
C LYS A 530 2.94 10.33 -6.09
N ILE A 531 1.87 9.78 -5.51
CA ILE A 531 0.47 10.07 -5.88
C ILE A 531 -0.19 10.63 -4.63
N VAL A 532 -0.91 11.74 -4.78
CA VAL A 532 -1.51 12.48 -3.66
C VAL A 532 -2.95 12.02 -3.40
N GLY A 533 -3.60 12.54 -2.36
CA GLY A 533 -5.01 12.29 -2.09
C GLY A 533 -5.27 11.12 -1.14
N ASN A 534 -6.49 10.58 -1.19
CA ASN A 534 -6.99 9.58 -0.25
C ASN A 534 -6.52 8.16 -0.64
N ALA A 535 -5.26 7.85 -0.35
CA ALA A 535 -4.58 6.63 -0.79
C ALA A 535 -4.90 5.39 0.09
N PRO A 536 -4.77 4.16 -0.46
CA PRO A 536 -4.72 2.95 0.34
C PRO A 536 -3.52 2.96 1.31
N SER A 537 -3.62 2.22 2.41
CA SER A 537 -2.50 2.01 3.33
C SER A 537 -1.45 1.07 2.73
N PRO A 538 -0.17 1.18 3.14
CA PRO A 538 0.89 0.23 2.77
C PRO A 538 0.52 -1.23 3.07
N ARG A 539 0.56 -2.08 2.04
CA ARG A 539 0.07 -3.47 2.08
C ARG A 539 0.65 -4.33 0.95
N THR A 540 0.49 -5.64 1.09
CA THR A 540 0.90 -6.65 0.12
C THR A 540 -0.32 -7.39 -0.45
N GLU A 541 -0.13 -8.12 -1.54
CA GLU A 541 -1.16 -8.95 -2.19
C GLU A 541 -2.44 -8.18 -2.60
N MET A 542 -2.30 -6.86 -2.81
CA MET A 542 -3.36 -5.96 -3.23
C MET A 542 -3.60 -6.08 -4.74
N ALA A 543 -4.86 -6.25 -5.12
CA ALA A 543 -5.24 -6.26 -6.53
C ALA A 543 -5.13 -4.85 -7.12
N ALA A 544 -4.61 -4.73 -8.34
CA ALA A 544 -4.65 -3.49 -9.11
C ALA A 544 -4.85 -3.77 -10.60
N VAL A 545 -5.50 -2.84 -11.30
CA VAL A 545 -5.67 -2.89 -12.75
C VAL A 545 -5.84 -1.48 -13.31
N TYR A 546 -5.23 -1.22 -14.47
CA TYR A 546 -5.55 -0.04 -15.28
C TYR A 546 -6.74 -0.34 -16.19
N ASN A 547 -7.74 0.53 -16.18
CA ASN A 547 -8.89 0.45 -17.06
C ASN A 547 -8.73 1.43 -18.23
N PRO A 548 -8.47 0.93 -19.45
CA PRO A 548 -8.19 1.78 -20.61
C PRO A 548 -9.41 2.56 -21.11
N ILE A 549 -10.63 2.14 -20.78
CA ILE A 549 -11.86 2.81 -21.19
C ILE A 549 -12.20 3.96 -20.24
N LEU A 550 -12.02 3.75 -18.93
CA LEU A 550 -12.26 4.79 -17.92
C LEU A 550 -11.05 5.71 -17.70
N ASP A 551 -9.86 5.30 -18.16
CA ASP A 551 -8.58 5.97 -17.96
C ASP A 551 -8.29 6.20 -16.47
N LYS A 552 -8.29 5.09 -15.72
CA LYS A 552 -8.17 5.03 -14.25
C LYS A 552 -7.43 3.77 -13.83
N VAL A 553 -6.75 3.84 -12.69
CA VAL A 553 -6.32 2.63 -11.97
C VAL A 553 -7.29 2.34 -10.85
N PHE A 554 -7.66 1.07 -10.69
CA PHE A 554 -8.44 0.58 -9.56
C PHE A 554 -7.61 -0.32 -8.69
N THR A 555 -7.81 -0.25 -7.37
CA THR A 555 -7.21 -1.17 -6.41
C THR A 555 -8.26 -1.76 -5.46
N PHE A 556 -8.01 -2.97 -4.97
CA PHE A 556 -8.89 -3.64 -4.02
C PHE A 556 -8.11 -4.54 -3.06
N GLY A 557 -8.48 -4.47 -1.77
CA GLY A 557 -8.12 -5.46 -0.76
C GLY A 557 -6.63 -5.56 -0.48
N GLY A 558 -6.14 -6.80 -0.32
CA GLY A 558 -4.80 -7.11 0.16
C GLY A 558 -4.75 -7.26 1.68
N TYR A 559 -3.54 -7.40 2.22
CA TYR A 559 -3.32 -7.41 3.66
C TYR A 559 -1.99 -6.73 4.02
N SER A 560 -1.88 -6.24 5.26
CA SER A 560 -0.66 -5.65 5.78
C SER A 560 -0.06 -6.59 6.83
N PRO A 561 1.19 -7.07 6.65
CA PRO A 561 1.89 -7.89 7.64
C PRO A 561 2.51 -7.06 8.78
N ALA A 562 2.34 -5.73 8.78
CA ALA A 562 3.00 -4.82 9.71
C ALA A 562 2.03 -4.00 10.57
N VAL A 563 0.73 -3.99 10.23
CA VAL A 563 -0.31 -3.30 10.99
C VAL A 563 -1.17 -4.36 11.69
N PRO A 564 -1.20 -4.39 13.03
CA PRO A 564 -1.98 -5.39 13.74
C PRO A 564 -3.48 -5.08 13.70
N THR A 565 -4.28 -6.07 14.05
CA THR A 565 -5.72 -5.94 14.27
C THR A 565 -6.09 -6.58 15.60
N VAL A 566 -6.90 -5.88 16.39
CA VAL A 566 -7.48 -6.40 17.63
C VAL A 566 -8.88 -6.94 17.36
N HIS A 567 -9.15 -8.14 17.88
CA HIS A 567 -10.49 -8.70 17.94
C HIS A 567 -11.07 -8.50 19.34
N VAL A 568 -12.10 -7.67 19.44
CA VAL A 568 -12.81 -7.43 20.71
C VAL A 568 -13.76 -8.60 20.97
N GLY A 569 -13.34 -9.49 21.86
CA GLY A 569 -14.06 -10.65 22.39
C GLY A 569 -13.59 -10.94 23.82
N ASN A 570 -13.93 -12.10 24.42
CA ASN A 570 -13.62 -12.37 25.84
C ASN A 570 -12.12 -12.26 26.21
N ASN A 571 -11.20 -12.31 25.24
CA ASN A 571 -9.74 -12.28 25.47
C ASN A 571 -8.98 -11.16 24.73
N ASN A 572 -9.65 -10.24 24.02
CA ASN A 572 -8.99 -9.18 23.22
C ASN A 572 -7.79 -9.66 22.37
N GLU A 573 -8.00 -10.68 21.53
CA GLU A 573 -6.93 -11.28 20.73
C GLU A 573 -6.31 -10.29 19.73
N LEU A 574 -4.98 -10.24 19.68
CA LEU A 574 -4.19 -9.40 18.79
C LEU A 574 -3.61 -10.25 17.65
N PHE A 575 -3.97 -9.93 16.41
CA PHE A 575 -3.36 -10.49 15.21
C PHE A 575 -2.30 -9.53 14.68
N GLY A 576 -1.12 -10.04 14.34
CA GLY A 576 0.01 -9.25 13.84
C GLY A 576 -0.16 -8.70 12.42
N TYR A 577 -1.36 -8.75 11.86
CA TYR A 577 -1.65 -8.37 10.48
C TYR A 577 -3.09 -7.88 10.33
N SER A 578 -3.37 -7.20 9.21
CA SER A 578 -4.70 -6.65 8.89
C SER A 578 -5.09 -6.95 7.45
N TYR A 579 -6.29 -7.50 7.22
CA TYR A 579 -6.86 -7.63 5.87
C TYR A 579 -7.72 -6.43 5.49
N TYR A 580 -7.81 -6.19 4.19
CA TYR A 580 -8.56 -5.10 3.60
C TYR A 580 -9.61 -5.59 2.59
N ALA A 581 -10.65 -4.77 2.41
CA ALA A 581 -11.71 -4.89 1.42
C ALA A 581 -12.12 -3.51 0.86
N ASP A 582 -11.31 -2.50 1.12
CA ASP A 582 -11.47 -1.14 0.60
C ASP A 582 -11.13 -1.13 -0.90
N THR A 583 -11.69 -0.14 -1.59
CA THR A 583 -11.56 0.03 -3.04
C THR A 583 -11.11 1.46 -3.30
N PHE A 584 -10.13 1.64 -4.19
CA PHE A 584 -9.64 2.95 -4.57
C PHE A 584 -9.59 3.12 -6.07
N ILE A 585 -9.69 4.38 -6.48
CA ILE A 585 -9.51 4.84 -7.85
C ILE A 585 -8.37 5.87 -7.89
N CYS A 586 -7.50 5.77 -8.88
CA CYS A 586 -6.51 6.80 -9.17
C CYS A 586 -6.89 7.51 -10.46
N ASP A 587 -7.08 8.83 -10.37
CA ASP A 587 -7.32 9.70 -11.50
C ASP A 587 -5.99 10.22 -12.04
N PHE A 588 -5.75 10.04 -13.35
CA PHE A 588 -4.61 10.64 -14.06
C PHE A 588 -5.05 11.90 -14.79
N ARG A 589 -4.17 12.89 -14.83
CA ARG A 589 -4.39 14.17 -15.50
C ARG A 589 -3.35 14.33 -16.64
N PRO A 590 -3.71 14.93 -17.79
CA PRO A 590 -2.79 15.09 -18.92
C PRO A 590 -1.56 15.93 -18.56
N GLU A 591 -0.36 15.51 -18.98
CA GLU A 591 0.89 16.23 -18.70
C GLU A 591 0.87 17.71 -19.16
N ASN A 592 0.13 18.01 -20.22
CA ASN A 592 0.05 19.35 -20.82
C ASN A 592 -0.77 20.36 -19.97
N ALA A 593 -1.53 19.88 -18.98
CA ALA A 593 -2.25 20.74 -18.04
C ALA A 593 -1.31 21.43 -17.02
N PHE A 594 -0.02 21.04 -16.99
CA PHE A 594 0.95 21.46 -15.99
C PHE A 594 1.94 22.52 -16.49
N VAL A 595 1.50 23.46 -17.32
CA VAL A 595 2.35 24.58 -17.78
C VAL A 595 2.97 25.29 -16.55
N ASP A 596 4.30 25.42 -16.57
CA ASP A 596 5.20 25.92 -15.52
C ASP A 596 4.87 27.36 -15.05
N LYS A 597 3.75 27.54 -14.37
CA LYS A 597 3.55 28.64 -13.43
C LYS A 597 3.43 28.04 -12.05
N GLN A 598 4.56 27.56 -11.52
CA GLN A 598 4.73 27.27 -10.10
C GLN A 598 4.58 28.61 -9.36
N LYS A 599 3.34 29.06 -9.16
CA LYS A 599 3.05 30.22 -8.32
C LYS A 599 3.33 29.79 -6.89
N SER A 600 4.00 30.64 -6.11
CA SER A 600 4.27 30.37 -4.71
C SER A 600 2.98 30.02 -3.97
N ALA A 601 3.05 29.09 -3.01
CA ALA A 601 1.98 28.76 -2.09
C ALA A 601 1.53 29.99 -1.28
N ALA A 602 2.42 30.97 -1.08
CA ALA A 602 2.12 32.27 -0.49
C ALA A 602 1.35 33.24 -1.42
N GLY A 603 1.37 33.04 -2.75
CA GLY A 603 0.78 33.92 -3.77
C GLY A 603 -0.36 33.33 -4.60
N GLY A 604 -0.72 32.04 -4.38
CA GLY A 604 -1.84 31.37 -5.03
C GLY A 604 -2.21 30.06 -4.33
N SER A 605 -3.47 29.63 -4.45
CA SER A 605 -3.93 28.33 -3.93
C SER A 605 -3.33 27.20 -4.77
N ILE A 606 -2.28 26.55 -4.25
CA ILE A 606 -1.82 25.29 -4.82
C ILE A 606 -2.81 24.21 -4.36
N SER A 607 -3.64 23.78 -5.30
CA SER A 607 -4.59 22.68 -5.12
C SER A 607 -3.96 21.34 -5.54
N PRO A 608 -4.39 20.19 -4.97
CA PRO A 608 -4.04 18.85 -5.43
C PRO A 608 -4.27 18.62 -6.93
N ASP A 609 -5.12 19.43 -7.56
CA ASP A 609 -5.45 19.37 -8.98
C ASP A 609 -4.25 19.65 -9.92
N HIS A 610 -3.17 20.22 -9.39
CA HIS A 610 -1.92 20.43 -10.13
C HIS A 610 -0.98 19.21 -10.12
N PHE A 611 -1.34 18.12 -9.44
CA PHE A 611 -0.56 16.87 -9.48
C PHE A 611 -1.03 15.93 -10.61
N PRO A 612 -0.10 15.19 -11.24
CA PRO A 612 -0.40 14.32 -12.38
C PRO A 612 -1.36 13.18 -12.04
N ALA A 613 -1.43 12.79 -10.77
CA ALA A 613 -2.32 11.73 -10.32
C ALA A 613 -2.81 11.97 -8.88
N SER A 614 -4.04 11.54 -8.59
CA SER A 614 -4.62 11.58 -7.24
C SER A 614 -5.49 10.37 -6.93
N TRP A 615 -5.38 9.86 -5.71
CA TRP A 615 -6.22 8.80 -5.17
C TRP A 615 -7.54 9.33 -4.61
N ARG A 616 -8.61 8.58 -4.88
CA ARG A 616 -9.89 8.68 -4.19
C ARG A 616 -10.30 7.31 -3.66
N GLN A 617 -10.92 7.30 -2.49
CA GLN A 617 -11.56 6.09 -1.97
C GLN A 617 -12.93 5.92 -2.62
N VAL A 618 -13.21 4.71 -3.09
CA VAL A 618 -14.54 4.34 -3.56
C VAL A 618 -15.38 3.93 -2.34
N LEU A 619 -16.41 4.71 -2.04
CA LEU A 619 -17.33 4.44 -0.96
C LEU A 619 -18.35 3.41 -1.40
N THR A 620 -18.33 2.23 -0.79
CA THR A 620 -19.26 1.13 -1.08
C THR A 620 -20.05 0.77 0.17
N ARG A 621 -21.34 0.48 0.01
CA ARG A 621 -22.22 0.07 1.13
C ARG A 621 -22.02 -1.40 1.48
N GLY A 622 -22.00 -2.25 0.45
CA GLY A 622 -21.57 -3.64 0.50
C GLY A 622 -20.29 -3.85 -0.29
N PHE A 623 -19.46 -4.80 0.15
CA PHE A 623 -18.18 -5.09 -0.50
C PHE A 623 -17.89 -6.60 -0.48
N PRO A 624 -17.10 -7.11 -1.44
CA PRO A 624 -16.53 -8.44 -1.36
C PRO A 624 -15.75 -8.57 -0.05
N THR A 625 -15.91 -9.67 0.68
CA THR A 625 -15.26 -9.84 1.99
C THR A 625 -13.75 -9.60 1.92
N TYR A 626 -13.17 -9.19 3.06
CA TYR A 626 -11.71 -9.03 3.25
C TYR A 626 -10.95 -10.19 2.66
N ARG A 627 -9.96 -9.87 1.81
CA ARG A 627 -9.17 -10.89 1.13
C ARG A 627 -7.89 -10.33 0.55
N ALA A 628 -6.90 -11.20 0.44
CA ALA A 628 -5.67 -10.96 -0.29
C ALA A 628 -5.61 -11.83 -1.56
N GLN A 629 -4.69 -11.53 -2.47
CA GLN A 629 -4.51 -12.21 -3.77
C GLN A 629 -5.76 -12.27 -4.65
N ALA A 630 -6.69 -11.32 -4.48
CA ALA A 630 -7.78 -11.18 -5.43
C ALA A 630 -7.25 -10.63 -6.77
N HIS A 631 -7.99 -10.86 -7.85
CA HIS A 631 -7.63 -10.37 -9.17
C HIS A 631 -8.64 -9.31 -9.61
N LEU A 632 -8.16 -8.09 -9.82
CA LEU A 632 -8.90 -7.05 -10.55
C LEU A 632 -8.58 -7.15 -12.03
N LEU A 633 -9.62 -7.16 -12.85
CA LEU A 633 -9.54 -7.45 -14.27
C LEU A 633 -10.50 -6.54 -15.02
N VAL A 634 -10.12 -6.10 -16.21
CA VAL A 634 -10.97 -5.24 -17.05
C VAL A 634 -11.38 -6.01 -18.29
N ASP A 635 -12.68 -6.00 -18.58
CA ASP A 635 -13.20 -6.46 -19.86
C ASP A 635 -12.80 -5.47 -20.96
N ASP A 636 -11.91 -5.94 -21.84
CA ASP A 636 -11.35 -5.19 -22.96
C ASP A 636 -12.41 -4.70 -23.95
N GLN A 637 -13.59 -5.33 -23.96
CA GLN A 637 -14.69 -4.95 -24.85
C GLN A 637 -15.64 -3.92 -24.24
N THR A 638 -15.86 -3.96 -22.92
CA THR A 638 -16.92 -3.17 -22.26
C THR A 638 -16.41 -2.17 -21.24
N GLY A 639 -15.16 -2.29 -20.80
CA GLY A 639 -14.59 -1.47 -19.73
C GLY A 639 -15.12 -1.84 -18.34
N LYS A 640 -15.90 -2.91 -18.21
CA LYS A 640 -16.35 -3.39 -16.90
C LYS A 640 -15.18 -3.97 -16.13
N THR A 641 -15.06 -3.54 -14.88
CA THR A 641 -14.03 -4.04 -13.97
C THR A 641 -14.62 -5.14 -13.10
N TYR A 642 -13.95 -6.28 -13.04
CA TYR A 642 -14.34 -7.43 -12.24
C TYR A 642 -13.30 -7.76 -11.17
N LEU A 643 -13.78 -8.28 -10.05
CA LEU A 643 -12.96 -8.91 -9.01
C LEU A 643 -13.23 -10.41 -8.99
N PHE A 644 -12.17 -11.21 -8.98
CA PHE A 644 -12.25 -12.66 -8.90
C PHE A 644 -11.32 -13.21 -7.81
N SER A 645 -11.76 -14.26 -7.11
CA SER A 645 -10.90 -15.11 -6.26
C SER A 645 -10.31 -14.39 -5.03
N GLY A 646 -9.20 -14.93 -4.51
CA GLY A 646 -8.46 -14.47 -3.32
C GLY A 646 -8.62 -15.41 -2.13
N TYR A 647 -8.01 -15.05 -1.00
CA TYR A 647 -8.16 -15.79 0.25
C TYR A 647 -8.17 -14.90 1.48
N ILE A 648 -8.56 -15.49 2.61
CA ILE A 648 -8.47 -14.89 3.94
C ILE A 648 -8.11 -15.96 4.97
N ASN A 649 -7.33 -15.62 5.99
CA ASN A 649 -7.14 -16.49 7.14
C ASN A 649 -8.33 -16.38 8.10
N THR A 650 -8.91 -17.52 8.50
CA THR A 650 -10.16 -17.56 9.28
C THR A 650 -10.01 -16.97 10.69
N GLU A 651 -8.79 -16.82 11.19
CA GLU A 651 -8.53 -16.20 12.51
C GLU A 651 -8.77 -14.68 12.49
N PHE A 652 -8.64 -14.01 11.34
CA PHE A 652 -9.04 -12.60 11.20
C PHE A 652 -10.56 -12.40 11.37
N VAL A 653 -11.31 -13.47 11.13
CA VAL A 653 -12.77 -13.54 11.05
C VAL A 653 -13.21 -14.75 11.88
N PRO A 654 -12.93 -14.75 13.22
CA PRO A 654 -13.02 -15.95 14.04
C PRO A 654 -14.45 -16.47 13.99
N SER A 655 -14.61 -17.59 13.30
CA SER A 655 -15.89 -18.27 13.08
C SER A 655 -15.82 -19.74 13.51
N ARG A 656 -14.62 -20.22 13.86
CA ARG A 656 -14.30 -21.62 14.20
C ARG A 656 -13.08 -21.68 15.13
N ALA A 657 -12.94 -22.79 15.85
CA ALA A 657 -11.86 -23.04 16.80
C ALA A 657 -10.49 -23.41 16.17
N LYS A 658 -10.44 -23.73 14.86
CA LYS A 658 -9.20 -24.02 14.13
C LYS A 658 -8.92 -22.95 13.06
N SER A 659 -7.70 -22.43 13.03
CA SER A 659 -7.21 -21.53 11.99
C SER A 659 -6.91 -22.28 10.70
N PHE A 660 -7.40 -21.77 9.56
CA PHE A 660 -6.99 -22.19 8.23
C PHE A 660 -7.16 -21.03 7.22
N SER A 661 -6.46 -21.09 6.10
CA SER A 661 -6.68 -20.17 4.99
C SER A 661 -7.91 -20.59 4.20
N ARG A 662 -8.71 -19.63 3.77
CA ARG A 662 -9.94 -19.86 3.02
C ARG A 662 -9.93 -19.08 1.73
N SER A 663 -10.07 -19.79 0.63
CA SER A 663 -10.10 -19.22 -0.71
C SER A 663 -11.51 -18.94 -1.24
N PHE A 664 -11.59 -18.20 -2.34
CA PHE A 664 -12.84 -17.82 -3.00
C PHE A 664 -12.85 -18.17 -4.50
N ALA A 665 -14.05 -18.23 -5.10
CA ALA A 665 -14.26 -18.39 -6.55
C ALA A 665 -15.45 -17.55 -7.03
N ASP A 666 -15.82 -16.54 -6.24
CA ASP A 666 -16.85 -15.57 -6.58
C ASP A 666 -16.34 -14.55 -7.59
N LEU A 667 -17.28 -14.04 -8.40
CA LEU A 667 -17.06 -12.98 -9.37
C LEU A 667 -17.89 -11.77 -8.96
N TRP A 668 -17.28 -10.60 -8.92
CA TRP A 668 -17.93 -9.34 -8.60
C TRP A 668 -17.65 -8.32 -9.68
N GLU A 669 -18.61 -7.43 -9.92
CA GLU A 669 -18.51 -6.29 -10.84
C GLU A 669 -18.44 -5.00 -10.01
N LEU A 670 -17.43 -4.18 -10.29
CA LEU A 670 -17.31 -2.83 -9.73
C LEU A 670 -18.13 -1.86 -10.57
N ARG A 671 -18.97 -1.07 -9.90
CA ARG A 671 -19.77 0.00 -10.47
C ARG A 671 -19.43 1.30 -9.77
N LEU A 672 -19.31 2.37 -10.54
CA LEU A 672 -18.79 3.66 -10.08
C LEU A 672 -19.67 4.79 -10.58
N ASP A 673 -19.99 5.73 -9.69
CA ASP A 673 -20.75 6.95 -10.01
C ASP A 673 -19.86 7.97 -10.74
N ILE A 674 -19.46 7.60 -11.96
CA ILE A 674 -18.69 8.39 -12.91
C ILE A 674 -19.16 8.03 -14.33
N PRO A 675 -18.92 8.89 -15.34
CA PRO A 675 -19.20 8.56 -16.73
C PRO A 675 -18.58 7.22 -17.15
N GLY A 676 -19.40 6.32 -17.70
CA GLY A 676 -18.98 4.97 -18.10
C GLY A 676 -18.83 3.95 -16.96
N GLY A 677 -19.04 4.35 -15.70
CA GLY A 677 -18.86 3.49 -14.52
C GLY A 677 -20.00 2.51 -14.24
N ASN A 678 -21.03 2.43 -15.10
CA ASN A 678 -22.16 1.51 -15.00
C ASN A 678 -22.93 1.59 -13.65
N PHE A 679 -23.14 2.81 -13.15
CA PHE A 679 -23.84 3.05 -11.88
C PHE A 679 -25.37 3.09 -12.00
N ASP A 680 -25.89 3.13 -13.22
CA ASP A 680 -27.34 3.20 -13.46
C ASP A 680 -28.07 2.00 -12.82
N GLY A 681 -29.12 2.31 -12.06
CA GLY A 681 -29.95 1.31 -11.38
C GLY A 681 -29.32 0.72 -10.11
N VAL A 682 -28.28 1.31 -9.54
CA VAL A 682 -27.77 0.95 -8.21
C VAL A 682 -28.68 1.52 -7.12
N ASP A 683 -29.26 0.64 -6.29
CA ASP A 683 -30.04 1.03 -5.11
C ASP A 683 -29.14 1.01 -3.86
N LEU A 684 -28.62 2.19 -3.51
CA LEU A 684 -27.74 2.37 -2.35
C LEU A 684 -28.45 2.16 -1.01
N GLU A 685 -29.77 2.39 -0.94
CA GLU A 685 -30.54 2.18 0.29
C GLU A 685 -30.75 0.69 0.53
N GLU A 686 -31.07 -0.07 -0.51
CA GLU A 686 -31.14 -1.53 -0.46
C GLU A 686 -29.77 -2.13 -0.10
N GLU A 687 -28.69 -1.67 -0.73
CA GLU A 687 -27.34 -2.10 -0.37
C GLU A 687 -26.99 -1.75 1.08
N ALA A 688 -27.34 -0.55 1.55
CA ALA A 688 -27.10 -0.17 2.94
C ALA A 688 -27.92 -1.01 3.92
N ARG A 689 -29.19 -1.31 3.60
CA ARG A 689 -30.07 -2.18 4.40
C ARG A 689 -29.52 -3.61 4.47
N THR A 690 -29.07 -4.15 3.35
CA THR A 690 -28.48 -5.50 3.28
C THR A 690 -27.10 -5.55 3.93
N ALA A 691 -26.31 -4.48 3.86
CA ALA A 691 -25.06 -4.34 4.61
C ALA A 691 -25.30 -4.23 6.13
N ARG A 692 -26.35 -3.52 6.57
CA ARG A 692 -26.75 -3.38 7.98
C ARG A 692 -27.31 -4.66 8.61
N ALA A 693 -27.87 -5.57 7.81
CA ALA A 693 -28.17 -6.94 8.26
C ALA A 693 -26.92 -7.65 8.81
N GLY A 694 -25.76 -7.12 8.46
CA GLY A 694 -24.55 -7.16 9.26
C GLY A 694 -23.47 -8.04 8.65
N PRO A 695 -22.18 -7.72 8.88
CA PRO A 695 -21.01 -8.52 8.45
C PRO A 695 -20.89 -9.88 9.19
N TRP A 696 -21.90 -10.25 9.98
CA TRP A 696 -21.96 -11.46 10.81
C TRP A 696 -22.98 -12.48 10.31
N GLN A 697 -23.81 -12.16 9.31
CA GLN A 697 -24.45 -13.21 8.50
C GLN A 697 -23.39 -13.81 7.60
N ARG A 698 -22.58 -14.69 8.19
CA ARG A 698 -21.48 -15.34 7.51
C ARG A 698 -21.98 -16.58 6.82
N CYS A 699 -21.52 -16.76 5.60
CA CYS A 699 -21.71 -18.03 4.95
C CYS A 699 -21.06 -19.12 5.83
N PHE A 700 -21.79 -20.15 6.23
CA PHE A 700 -21.29 -21.22 7.07
C PHE A 700 -20.05 -21.90 6.46
N ALA A 701 -20.08 -22.05 5.12
CA ALA A 701 -19.01 -22.68 4.37
C ALA A 701 -17.85 -21.75 4.03
N CYS A 702 -18.08 -20.56 3.45
CA CYS A 702 -16.99 -19.67 3.04
C CYS A 702 -16.80 -18.42 3.90
N GLY A 703 -17.62 -18.17 4.91
CA GLY A 703 -17.39 -17.12 5.90
C GLY A 703 -17.51 -15.70 5.34
N SER A 704 -17.75 -15.58 4.03
CA SER A 704 -18.05 -14.32 3.38
C SER A 704 -19.16 -13.64 4.16
N ALA A 705 -19.05 -12.32 4.31
CA ALA A 705 -20.11 -11.49 4.85
C ALA A 705 -21.04 -11.06 3.71
N GLY A 706 -22.35 -11.11 3.94
CA GLY A 706 -23.34 -10.61 2.98
C GLY A 706 -24.75 -11.12 3.26
N PRO A 707 -25.73 -10.74 2.43
CA PRO A 707 -27.14 -11.07 2.60
C PRO A 707 -27.41 -12.52 2.15
N TRP A 708 -26.95 -13.47 2.94
CA TRP A 708 -27.00 -14.88 2.59
C TRP A 708 -28.32 -15.52 2.92
N LYS A 709 -28.72 -16.50 2.11
CA LYS A 709 -29.95 -17.26 2.36
C LYS A 709 -29.76 -18.12 3.61
N LYS A 710 -30.74 -18.04 4.51
CA LYS A 710 -30.88 -18.97 5.63
C LYS A 710 -30.94 -20.41 5.10
N CYS A 711 -30.34 -21.34 5.84
CA CYS A 711 -30.50 -22.76 5.56
C CYS A 711 -31.99 -23.13 5.61
N GLY A 712 -32.52 -23.64 4.50
CA GLY A 712 -33.90 -24.13 4.39
C GLY A 712 -34.13 -25.53 4.97
N GLY A 713 -33.13 -26.09 5.66
CA GLY A 713 -33.25 -27.38 6.32
C GLY A 713 -33.90 -27.30 7.71
N SER A 714 -33.91 -28.42 8.42
CA SER A 714 -34.61 -28.59 9.70
C SER A 714 -34.03 -27.75 10.85
N CYS A 715 -32.92 -27.03 10.61
CA CYS A 715 -32.31 -26.15 11.60
C CYS A 715 -32.97 -24.76 11.69
N GLY A 716 -34.03 -24.50 10.90
CA GLY A 716 -34.80 -23.26 10.97
C GLY A 716 -33.99 -22.02 10.56
N GLY A 717 -33.01 -22.18 9.68
CA GLY A 717 -32.13 -21.07 9.28
C GLY A 717 -31.02 -20.72 10.27
N ARG A 718 -30.59 -21.66 11.11
CA ARG A 718 -29.47 -21.49 12.08
C ARG A 718 -28.15 -21.03 11.46
N VAL A 719 -27.94 -21.33 10.18
CA VAL A 719 -26.77 -20.88 9.42
C VAL A 719 -27.18 -20.31 8.08
N PHE A 720 -26.26 -19.59 7.45
CA PHE A 720 -26.48 -18.96 6.15
C PHE A 720 -25.52 -19.50 5.10
N PHE A 721 -25.89 -19.47 3.82
CA PHE A 721 -25.01 -19.83 2.71
C PHE A 721 -25.06 -18.78 1.62
N CYS A 722 -23.88 -18.35 1.14
CA CYS A 722 -23.80 -17.32 0.09
C CYS A 722 -24.16 -17.85 -1.30
N GLY A 723 -24.27 -19.16 -1.48
CA GLY A 723 -24.59 -19.77 -2.77
C GLY A 723 -24.62 -21.29 -2.69
N SER A 724 -24.98 -21.94 -3.79
CA SER A 724 -25.11 -23.39 -3.89
C SER A 724 -23.80 -24.13 -3.65
N ASP A 725 -22.67 -23.57 -4.09
CA ASP A 725 -21.37 -24.22 -3.95
C ASP A 725 -20.93 -24.23 -2.49
N CYS A 726 -21.12 -23.10 -1.81
CA CYS A 726 -20.94 -23.02 -0.37
C CYS A 726 -21.90 -23.91 0.40
N LEU A 727 -23.17 -23.99 0.00
CA LEU A 727 -24.09 -24.95 0.58
C LEU A 727 -23.55 -26.38 0.46
N LYS A 728 -23.11 -26.79 -0.74
CA LYS A 728 -22.54 -28.13 -0.99
C LYS A 728 -21.28 -28.37 -0.15
N ASP A 729 -20.32 -27.45 -0.17
CA ASP A 729 -19.04 -27.56 0.54
C ASP A 729 -19.24 -27.66 2.06
N GLY A 730 -20.13 -26.83 2.63
CA GLY A 730 -20.39 -26.80 4.05
C GLY A 730 -21.45 -27.78 4.54
N TRP A 731 -22.17 -28.48 3.65
CA TRP A 731 -23.35 -29.26 4.04
C TRP A 731 -23.01 -30.40 5.00
N LYS A 732 -21.95 -31.15 4.72
CA LYS A 732 -21.54 -32.31 5.53
C LYS A 732 -21.25 -31.90 6.98
N GLU A 733 -20.47 -30.83 7.13
CA GLU A 733 -20.13 -30.26 8.43
C GLU A 733 -21.33 -29.60 9.11
N HIS A 734 -22.17 -28.89 8.36
CA HIS A 734 -23.39 -28.27 8.90
C HIS A 734 -24.35 -29.33 9.47
N LYS A 735 -24.53 -30.44 8.76
CA LYS A 735 -25.34 -31.57 9.19
C LYS A 735 -24.79 -32.22 10.46
N GLN A 736 -23.47 -32.36 10.58
CA GLN A 736 -22.81 -32.90 11.77
C GLN A 736 -22.90 -31.95 12.97
N ASN A 737 -22.55 -30.67 12.78
CA ASN A 737 -22.44 -29.71 13.89
C ASN A 737 -23.80 -29.18 14.37
N HIS A 738 -24.81 -29.16 13.50
CA HIS A 738 -26.12 -28.57 13.80
C HIS A 738 -27.29 -29.55 13.69
N ASN A 739 -27.03 -30.85 13.48
CA ASN A 739 -28.05 -31.89 13.31
C ASN A 739 -29.13 -31.53 12.25
N CYS A 740 -28.75 -30.78 11.21
CA CYS A 740 -29.67 -30.31 10.20
C CYS A 740 -29.98 -31.39 9.15
N ARG A 741 -31.26 -31.55 8.80
CA ARG A 741 -31.73 -32.43 7.72
C ARG A 741 -32.34 -31.59 6.59
N LYS A 742 -32.41 -32.16 5.39
CA LYS A 742 -33.12 -31.54 4.26
C LYS A 742 -34.62 -31.65 4.56
N VAL A 743 -35.34 -30.54 4.42
CA VAL A 743 -36.80 -30.45 4.59
C VAL A 743 -37.44 -30.39 3.22
#